data_AF-A0AA36FW34-F1
#
_entry.id   AF-A0AA36FW34-F1
#
_cell.length_a   1.000
_cell.length_b   1.000
_cell.length_c   1.000
_cell.angle_alpha   90.00
_cell.angle_beta   90.00
_cell.angle_gamma   90.00
#
_symmetry.space_group_name_H-M   'P 1'
#
loop_
_entity.id
_entity.type
_entity.pdbx_description
1 polymer ?
#
loop_
_entity_poly.entity_id
_entity_poly.type
_entity_poly.pdbx_seq_one_letter_code
_entity_poly.pdbx_strand_id
1 'polypeptide(L)'
;MRFGVQVSSPLVAIGASQFALSLLQVVFMFFYVKVYLNVFHVSQWWFNVAQALFMVWNAVNDPLFGYLQDSNTGWMRSRTAVLTRFSPFLCGSFVLLWFPWDISGSWLEGLHLICALFLYDAFFSAMGVSWAALFADSTKDARSRAAAMKYSQMAILGSVNGIAIMEKASHSLENFSAFQTGAILMALLALFCLLSAGSYRPTLPISREKDDEERLLNGDEAAISEHEPVNLSHAFELTRQTVRQHDFLFIIATNFIHIMRSVAHLNFASITTEILVPQDILPRGSLKLSVFYGFCTLGPQLIIIALEKVVVRVGAGRLLLFSYLVSAITAICFSFFSGWPYIVMLFMLIDAITVHSAAPLFNIIISDYIDEDTKRYSRRSPISSFVFSLNALFTKPAQSVAPVLIVQLLNAYGYQAYLVDKLSTEALRAAVQYVLYGTPLVLGALQYCVFSRYSLMHKPSKELVPFATLSLGVGAISWVAPKRRVFDARPPPLRSLHAAVSLLVFENWSSVQISLYGDVEQLKSARERAVIMSNHQSNVDWAVIMGLAARQKDNERGFRVMVKHAIHYVPLFGWYIFQHGYIYVRRFGEFVSTPVRRQLHFLDGLPEPYWLLIFPEGTRFTAKRPKLIEASQQFCEKEGMPKLSHVLTPRVGGLHLAREHLKSLDAVYDVTIGYGQTRLPGRTGIAPGMFEYVCGAQGRRLCVHIKRFPVSEVPTDKQALKAWLYQRYQEKDRLLTQFEETGEFPDVVSADEPTLSIAKTLPSTIFFVAALAAPLFSTKVRTTYLCTIASFPLLIGWLHLRKCV
;
A
#
# COMPACT_ATOMS: atom_id res chain seq x y z
N MET A 1 -8.71 37.47 17.89
CA MET A 1 -9.13 37.44 16.48
C MET A 1 -9.12 36.00 15.98
N ARG A 2 -10.28 35.42 15.64
CA ARG A 2 -10.37 34.10 15.02
C ARG A 2 -10.15 34.26 13.51
N PHE A 3 -8.98 33.94 13.00
CA PHE A 3 -8.72 33.96 11.55
C PHE A 3 -9.50 32.83 10.87
N GLY A 4 -10.33 33.20 9.90
CA GLY A 4 -11.46 32.42 9.37
C GLY A 4 -11.15 31.41 8.27
N VAL A 5 -10.19 30.49 8.48
CA VAL A 5 -10.06 29.29 7.63
C VAL A 5 -10.20 28.07 8.53
N GLN A 6 -11.41 27.50 8.57
CA GLN A 6 -11.67 26.27 9.32
C GLN A 6 -11.33 25.07 8.43
N VAL A 7 -10.26 24.36 8.77
CA VAL A 7 -9.88 23.13 8.06
C VAL A 7 -10.80 22.01 8.54
N SER A 8 -11.52 21.37 7.62
CA SER A 8 -12.46 20.27 7.93
C SER A 8 -11.86 18.87 7.78
N SER A 9 -10.68 18.76 7.16
CA SER A 9 -10.04 17.49 6.83
C SER A 9 -8.71 17.30 7.59
N PRO A 10 -8.52 16.20 8.33
CA PRO A 10 -7.25 15.92 9.02
C PRO A 10 -6.07 15.82 8.05
N LEU A 11 -6.31 15.34 6.82
CA LEU A 11 -5.28 15.22 5.79
C LEU A 11 -4.71 16.58 5.37
N VAL A 12 -5.58 17.59 5.31
CA VAL A 12 -5.18 18.97 4.96
C VAL A 12 -4.40 19.59 6.12
N ALA A 13 -4.82 19.36 7.37
CA ALA A 13 -4.09 19.82 8.55
C ALA A 13 -2.69 19.20 8.63
N ILE A 14 -2.56 17.89 8.40
CA ILE A 14 -1.28 17.17 8.34
C ILE A 14 -0.40 17.73 7.22
N GLY A 15 -0.95 17.92 6.02
CA GLY A 15 -0.20 18.45 4.87
C GLY A 15 0.26 19.89 5.08
N ALA A 16 -0.61 20.78 5.58
CA ALA A 16 -0.28 22.18 5.84
C ALA A 16 0.79 22.31 6.94
N SER A 17 0.69 21.51 8.00
CA SER A 17 1.70 21.47 9.06
C SER A 17 3.04 20.95 8.56
N GLN A 18 3.03 19.88 7.76
CA GLN A 18 4.24 19.33 7.15
C GLN A 18 4.90 20.36 6.24
N PHE A 19 4.13 21.08 5.43
CA PHE A 19 4.65 22.11 4.52
C PHE A 19 5.39 23.19 5.32
N ALA A 20 4.77 23.70 6.38
CA ALA A 20 5.36 24.72 7.23
C ALA A 20 6.64 24.22 7.92
N LEU A 21 6.60 23.05 8.56
CA LEU A 21 7.77 22.47 9.24
C LEU A 21 8.92 22.22 8.26
N SER A 22 8.63 21.63 7.09
CA SER A 22 9.66 21.37 6.09
C SER A 22 10.21 22.65 5.46
N LEU A 23 9.38 23.67 5.23
CA LEU A 23 9.82 24.96 4.68
C LEU A 23 10.84 25.63 5.61
N LEU A 24 10.53 25.73 6.91
CA LEU A 24 11.46 26.30 7.89
C LEU A 24 12.73 25.45 8.02
N GLN A 25 12.58 24.13 8.10
CA GLN A 25 13.70 23.22 8.32
C GLN A 25 14.71 23.21 7.17
N VAL A 26 14.21 23.23 5.93
CA VAL A 26 15.06 23.16 4.74
C VAL A 26 15.87 24.46 4.58
N VAL A 27 15.26 25.62 4.88
CA VAL A 27 15.98 26.91 4.89
C VAL A 27 16.97 26.97 6.05
N PHE A 28 16.56 26.54 7.25
CA PHE A 28 17.44 26.46 8.41
C PHE A 28 18.69 25.65 8.09
N MET A 29 18.52 24.38 7.69
CA MET A 29 19.62 23.45 7.43
C MET A 29 20.56 23.91 6.32
N PHE A 30 20.05 24.64 5.32
CA PHE A 30 20.86 25.12 4.22
C PHE A 30 21.70 26.36 4.58
N PHE A 31 21.11 27.32 5.31
CA PHE A 31 21.72 28.63 5.51
C PHE A 31 22.40 28.85 6.85
N TYR A 32 22.00 28.18 7.94
CA TYR A 32 22.41 28.59 9.30
C TYR A 32 23.93 28.59 9.49
N VAL A 33 24.64 27.51 9.10
CA VAL A 33 26.10 27.45 9.25
C VAL A 33 26.77 28.57 8.45
N LYS A 34 26.34 28.77 7.19
CA LYS A 34 26.91 29.77 6.29
C LYS A 34 26.69 31.19 6.83
N VAL A 35 25.50 31.49 7.35
CA VAL A 35 25.19 32.81 7.94
C VAL A 35 26.04 33.07 9.18
N TYR A 36 26.07 32.14 10.14
CA TYR A 36 26.80 32.37 11.39
C TYR A 36 28.32 32.43 11.21
N LEU A 37 28.90 31.65 10.30
CA LEU A 37 30.34 31.69 10.04
C LEU A 37 30.76 32.83 9.11
N ASN A 38 30.00 33.07 8.03
CA ASN A 38 30.45 33.96 6.95
C ASN A 38 29.84 35.38 7.03
N VAL A 39 28.68 35.54 7.66
CA VAL A 39 28.00 36.85 7.77
C VAL A 39 28.13 37.40 9.19
N PHE A 40 27.90 36.57 10.21
CA PHE A 40 28.02 37.00 11.60
C PHE A 40 29.42 36.82 12.16
N HIS A 41 30.30 36.09 11.49
CA HIS A 41 31.70 35.91 11.88
C HIS A 41 31.92 35.29 13.28
N VAL A 42 31.02 34.38 13.69
CA VAL A 42 31.17 33.63 14.94
C VAL A 42 32.50 32.89 14.95
N SER A 43 33.29 33.12 16.00
CA SER A 43 34.56 32.42 16.18
C SER A 43 34.37 30.90 16.20
N GLN A 44 35.34 30.17 15.65
CA GLN A 44 35.32 28.71 15.62
C GLN A 44 35.14 28.08 17.02
N TRP A 45 35.72 28.70 18.06
CA TRP A 45 35.58 28.22 19.43
C TRP A 45 34.12 28.28 19.89
N TRP A 46 33.46 29.44 19.75
CA TRP A 46 32.06 29.60 20.12
C TRP A 46 31.12 28.74 19.27
N PHE A 47 31.41 28.57 17.98
CA PHE A 47 30.68 27.66 17.13
C PHE A 47 30.75 26.21 17.64
N ASN A 48 31.95 25.73 17.98
CA ASN A 48 32.13 24.37 18.52
C ASN A 48 31.43 24.18 19.88
N VAL A 49 31.50 25.18 20.76
CA VAL A 49 30.77 25.18 22.04
C VAL A 49 29.26 25.09 21.79
N ALA A 50 28.73 25.89 20.88
CA ALA A 50 27.32 25.85 20.52
C ALA A 50 26.91 24.49 19.97
N GLN A 51 27.70 23.88 19.08
CA GLN A 51 27.42 22.54 18.55
C GLN A 51 27.46 21.46 19.63
N ALA A 52 28.43 21.50 20.55
CA ALA A 52 28.53 20.54 21.65
C ALA A 52 27.32 20.63 22.60
N LEU A 53 26.93 21.85 22.98
CA LEU A 53 25.74 22.09 23.80
C LEU A 53 24.46 21.69 23.07
N PHE A 54 24.37 21.99 21.77
CA PHE A 54 23.24 21.63 20.92
C PHE A 54 23.04 20.12 20.82
N MET A 55 24.12 19.33 20.73
CA MET A 55 24.03 17.86 20.74
C MET A 55 23.36 17.32 22.02
N VAL A 56 23.73 17.86 23.19
CA VAL A 56 23.15 17.46 24.48
C VAL A 56 21.68 17.89 24.54
N TRP A 57 21.38 19.12 24.13
CA TRP A 57 20.01 19.63 24.07
C TRP A 57 19.11 18.77 23.20
N ASN A 58 19.54 18.49 21.97
CA ASN A 58 18.78 17.73 20.98
C ASN A 58 18.45 16.30 21.49
N ALA A 59 19.32 15.70 22.31
CA ALA A 59 19.05 14.41 22.95
C ALA A 59 18.00 14.47 24.08
N VAL A 60 17.90 15.59 24.79
CA VAL A 60 16.95 15.78 25.90
C VAL A 60 15.59 16.30 25.42
N ASN A 61 15.61 17.12 24.37
CA ASN A 61 14.49 17.94 23.95
C ASN A 61 13.30 17.13 23.38
N ASP A 62 13.53 16.16 22.48
CA ASP A 62 12.41 15.37 21.94
C ASP A 62 11.68 14.57 23.03
N PRO A 63 12.37 13.74 23.85
CA PRO A 63 11.70 12.94 24.87
C PRO A 63 10.93 13.78 25.88
N LEU A 64 11.49 14.94 26.24
CA LEU A 64 10.83 15.89 27.15
C LEU A 64 9.49 16.36 26.58
N PHE A 65 9.46 16.85 25.34
CA PHE A 65 8.21 17.31 24.74
C PHE A 65 7.22 16.18 24.45
N GLY A 66 7.70 14.99 24.05
CA GLY A 66 6.83 13.83 23.89
C GLY A 66 6.16 13.40 25.19
N TYR A 67 6.91 13.40 26.30
CA TYR A 67 6.35 13.13 27.61
C TYR A 67 5.38 14.23 28.06
N LEU A 68 5.76 15.50 27.96
CA LEU A 68 4.90 16.63 28.35
C LEU A 68 3.58 16.68 27.57
N GLN A 69 3.58 16.29 26.29
CA GLN A 69 2.36 16.30 25.48
C GLN A 69 1.42 15.12 25.78
N ASP A 70 1.89 14.00 26.33
CA ASP A 70 1.02 12.85 26.61
C ASP A 70 0.69 12.67 28.11
N SER A 71 1.55 13.17 29.00
CA SER A 71 1.35 13.15 30.45
C SER A 71 0.48 14.31 30.96
N ASN A 72 0.43 15.43 30.23
CA ASN A 72 -0.34 16.60 30.67
C ASN A 72 -1.85 16.40 30.45
N THR A 73 -2.65 17.04 31.30
CA THR A 73 -4.11 17.09 31.24
C THR A 73 -4.64 18.38 30.61
N GLY A 74 -3.80 19.41 30.50
CA GLY A 74 -4.15 20.69 29.90
C GLY A 74 -3.94 20.75 28.38
N TRP A 75 -3.76 21.97 27.88
CA TRP A 75 -3.72 22.25 26.45
C TRP A 75 -2.60 21.55 25.67
N MET A 76 -1.48 21.19 26.33
CA MET A 76 -0.36 20.47 25.68
C MET A 76 -0.76 19.07 25.21
N ARG A 77 -1.84 18.50 25.75
CA ARG A 77 -2.38 17.22 25.29
C ARG A 77 -3.07 17.32 23.94
N SER A 78 -3.66 18.48 23.64
CA SER A 78 -4.33 18.70 22.37
C SER A 78 -3.33 19.04 21.28
N ARG A 79 -3.20 18.16 20.27
CA ARG A 79 -2.21 18.29 19.20
C ARG A 79 -2.38 19.59 18.42
N THR A 80 -3.63 19.93 18.10
CA THR A 80 -4.00 21.15 17.37
C THR A 80 -3.78 22.39 18.22
N ALA A 81 -4.02 22.31 19.53
CA ALA A 81 -3.76 23.42 20.45
C ALA A 81 -2.25 23.69 20.65
N VAL A 82 -1.42 22.64 20.61
CA VAL A 82 0.05 22.79 20.51
C VAL A 82 0.44 23.47 19.21
N LEU A 83 -0.10 23.03 18.06
CA LEU A 83 0.17 23.68 16.77
C LEU A 83 -0.19 25.17 16.78
N THR A 84 -1.33 25.55 17.37
CA THR A 84 -1.75 26.95 17.45
C THR A 84 -0.90 27.77 18.42
N ARG A 85 -0.60 27.25 19.62
CA ARG A 85 0.10 28.03 20.65
C ARG A 85 1.61 28.10 20.43
N PHE A 86 2.24 27.05 19.91
CA PHE A 86 3.69 27.01 19.68
C PHE A 86 4.12 27.51 18.31
N SER A 87 3.22 27.63 17.32
CA SER A 87 3.60 28.16 16.00
C SER A 87 4.16 29.59 16.01
N PRO A 88 3.65 30.57 16.78
CA PRO A 88 4.27 31.91 16.84
C PRO A 88 5.69 31.86 17.40
N PHE A 89 5.95 31.00 18.38
CA PHE A 89 7.28 30.84 18.98
C PHE A 89 8.25 30.11 18.05
N LEU A 90 7.79 29.10 17.30
CA LEU A 90 8.59 28.47 16.25
C LEU A 90 8.98 29.48 15.16
N CYS A 91 8.01 30.24 14.65
CA CYS A 91 8.28 31.23 13.61
C CYS A 91 9.14 32.39 14.13
N GLY A 92 8.93 32.84 15.37
CA GLY A 92 9.75 33.86 16.00
C GLY A 92 11.19 33.42 16.25
N SER A 93 11.39 32.20 16.77
CA SER A 93 12.73 31.62 16.95
C SER A 93 13.43 31.34 15.61
N PHE A 94 12.68 30.99 14.55
CA PHE A 94 13.22 30.91 13.21
C PHE A 94 13.72 32.29 12.73
N VAL A 95 12.93 33.34 12.90
CA VAL A 95 13.35 34.70 12.51
C VAL A 95 14.57 35.14 13.32
N LEU A 96 14.61 34.86 14.63
CA LEU A 96 15.73 35.19 15.52
C LEU A 96 17.09 34.66 15.01
N LEU A 97 17.11 33.54 14.28
CA LEU A 97 18.35 32.99 13.71
C LEU A 97 19.01 33.93 12.70
N TRP A 98 18.25 34.80 12.06
CA TRP A 98 18.69 35.59 10.90
C TRP A 98 18.97 37.06 11.24
N PHE A 99 18.78 37.47 12.49
CA PHE A 99 19.01 38.85 12.95
C PHE A 99 20.13 38.85 14.00
N PRO A 100 21.34 39.36 13.67
CA PRO A 100 22.48 39.30 14.56
C PRO A 100 22.30 40.20 15.77
N TRP A 101 22.80 39.76 16.93
CA TRP A 101 22.92 40.61 18.12
C TRP A 101 24.16 41.53 18.08
N ASP A 102 25.20 41.08 17.37
CA ASP A 102 26.45 41.77 17.13
C ASP A 102 27.08 41.21 15.84
N ILE A 103 28.02 41.95 15.23
CA ILE A 103 28.79 41.54 14.02
C ILE A 103 30.30 41.78 14.25
N SER A 104 30.71 42.10 15.48
CA SER A 104 32.10 42.42 15.83
C SER A 104 33.00 41.19 16.05
N GLY A 105 32.47 39.97 15.94
CA GLY A 105 33.18 38.72 16.25
C GLY A 105 33.24 38.40 17.75
N SER A 106 32.37 39.01 18.57
CA SER A 106 32.43 38.93 20.02
C SER A 106 31.77 37.66 20.59
N TRP A 107 31.91 37.45 21.91
CA TRP A 107 31.23 36.35 22.61
C TRP A 107 29.69 36.44 22.53
N LEU A 108 29.14 37.62 22.24
CA LEU A 108 27.70 37.83 22.11
C LEU A 108 27.11 37.08 20.92
N GLU A 109 27.86 36.91 19.82
CA GLU A 109 27.41 36.14 18.66
C GLU A 109 27.40 34.64 18.93
N GLY A 110 28.38 34.18 19.73
CA GLY A 110 28.39 32.82 20.26
C GLY A 110 27.16 32.55 21.13
N LEU A 111 26.83 33.49 22.03
CA LEU A 111 25.63 33.40 22.86
C LEU A 111 24.35 33.47 22.00
N HIS A 112 24.30 34.34 20.99
CA HIS A 112 23.19 34.43 20.04
C HIS A 112 22.96 33.10 19.33
N LEU A 113 24.02 32.47 18.80
CA LEU A 113 23.95 31.17 18.15
C LEU A 113 23.40 30.09 19.10
N ILE A 114 23.89 30.05 20.35
CA ILE A 114 23.40 29.13 21.37
C ILE A 114 21.91 29.37 21.60
N CYS A 115 21.51 30.58 22.00
CA CYS A 115 20.11 30.88 22.30
C CYS A 115 19.17 30.61 21.11
N ALA A 116 19.55 31.01 19.90
CA ALA A 116 18.73 30.84 18.71
C ALA A 116 18.60 29.36 18.30
N LEU A 117 19.69 28.57 18.35
CA LEU A 117 19.63 27.12 18.08
C LEU A 117 18.77 26.39 19.11
N PHE A 118 18.95 26.67 20.39
CA PHE A 118 18.18 26.05 21.46
C PHE A 118 16.69 26.35 21.34
N LEU A 119 16.33 27.63 21.14
CA LEU A 119 14.92 28.02 20.99
C LEU A 119 14.28 27.44 19.73
N TYR A 120 14.96 27.54 18.59
CA TYR A 120 14.43 27.01 17.33
C TYR A 120 14.22 25.50 17.42
N ASP A 121 15.20 24.75 17.92
CA ASP A 121 15.09 23.30 18.07
C ASP A 121 14.07 22.88 19.13
N ALA A 122 13.94 23.63 20.23
CA ALA A 122 12.89 23.43 21.24
C ALA A 122 11.50 23.41 20.61
N PHE A 123 11.14 24.51 19.92
CA PHE A 123 9.83 24.63 19.32
C PHE A 123 9.67 23.74 18.09
N PHE A 124 10.74 23.51 17.33
CA PHE A 124 10.69 22.60 16.18
C PHE A 124 10.42 21.17 16.62
N SER A 125 11.08 20.70 17.68
CA SER A 125 10.87 19.38 18.26
C SER A 125 9.48 19.25 18.87
N ALA A 126 9.03 20.25 19.65
CA ALA A 126 7.67 20.26 20.20
C ALA A 126 6.59 20.16 19.12
N MET A 127 6.76 20.91 18.03
CA MET A 127 5.83 20.92 16.90
C MET A 127 5.93 19.64 16.06
N GLY A 128 7.12 19.10 15.85
CA GLY A 128 7.36 17.86 15.12
C GLY A 128 6.75 16.64 15.81
N VAL A 129 6.90 16.55 17.13
CA VAL A 129 6.27 15.48 17.94
C VAL A 129 4.74 15.60 17.91
N SER A 130 4.21 16.82 18.06
CA SER A 130 2.76 17.06 17.97
C SER A 130 2.21 16.72 16.58
N TRP A 131 2.94 17.05 15.51
CA TRP A 131 2.58 16.69 14.15
C TRP A 131 2.55 15.18 13.93
N ALA A 132 3.57 14.45 14.43
CA ALA A 132 3.63 13.00 14.33
C ALA A 132 2.50 12.33 15.12
N ALA A 133 2.18 12.86 16.29
CA ALA A 133 1.02 12.43 17.08
C ALA A 133 -0.30 12.72 16.36
N LEU A 134 -0.48 13.92 15.77
CA LEU A 134 -1.64 14.26 14.95
C LEU A 134 -1.80 13.29 13.78
N PHE A 135 -0.71 12.91 13.11
CA PHE A 135 -0.71 11.91 12.06
C PHE A 135 -1.26 10.57 12.57
N ALA A 136 -0.74 10.03 13.66
CA ALA A 136 -1.15 8.74 14.21
C ALA A 136 -2.58 8.76 14.78
N ASP A 137 -2.94 9.83 15.50
CA ASP A 137 -4.21 9.94 16.22
C ASP A 137 -5.38 10.17 15.26
N SER A 138 -5.19 10.95 14.20
CA SER A 138 -6.25 11.29 13.23
C SER A 138 -6.39 10.28 12.07
N THR A 139 -5.47 9.32 11.92
CA THR A 139 -5.51 8.31 10.86
C THR A 139 -5.60 6.90 11.44
N LYS A 140 -6.80 6.30 11.39
CA LYS A 140 -7.08 4.98 12.00
C LYS A 140 -7.06 3.81 11.02
N ASP A 141 -7.35 4.06 9.74
CA ASP A 141 -7.37 3.02 8.71
C ASP A 141 -6.18 3.15 7.75
N ALA A 142 -5.80 2.04 7.11
CA ALA A 142 -4.67 1.99 6.19
C ALA A 142 -4.79 2.96 5.00
N ARG A 143 -6.01 3.30 4.57
CA ARG A 143 -6.23 4.28 3.50
C ARG A 143 -6.00 5.70 4.00
N SER A 144 -6.52 6.06 5.18
CA SER A 144 -6.27 7.37 5.80
C SER A 144 -4.77 7.60 6.07
N ARG A 145 -4.04 6.58 6.54
CA ARG A 145 -2.59 6.62 6.76
C ARG A 145 -1.79 6.83 5.48
N ALA A 146 -2.11 6.06 4.44
CA ALA A 146 -1.45 6.22 3.13
C ALA A 146 -1.78 7.58 2.48
N ALA A 147 -3.01 8.06 2.64
CA ALA A 147 -3.41 9.39 2.17
C ALA A 147 -2.68 10.49 2.94
N ALA A 148 -2.59 10.41 4.27
CA ALA A 148 -1.85 11.37 5.09
C ALA A 148 -0.36 11.41 4.73
N MET A 149 0.24 10.24 4.52
CA MET A 149 1.61 10.13 4.01
C MET A 149 1.74 10.85 2.66
N LYS A 150 0.83 10.62 1.70
CA LYS A 150 0.82 11.31 0.40
C LYS A 150 0.73 12.83 0.56
N TYR A 151 -0.16 13.34 1.42
CA TYR A 151 -0.28 14.78 1.68
C TYR A 151 1.00 15.36 2.27
N SER A 152 1.63 14.65 3.21
CA SER A 152 2.95 15.02 3.77
C SER A 152 4.04 15.05 2.69
N GLN A 153 4.10 14.06 1.80
CA GLN A 153 5.12 14.02 0.74
C GLN A 153 4.91 15.11 -0.32
N MET A 154 3.66 15.43 -0.69
CA MET A 154 3.36 16.57 -1.57
C MET A 154 3.76 17.90 -0.91
N ALA A 155 3.53 18.04 0.39
CA ALA A 155 3.92 19.21 1.15
C ALA A 155 5.45 19.38 1.20
N ILE A 156 6.20 18.31 1.45
CA ILE A 156 7.67 18.32 1.42
C ILE A 156 8.16 18.74 0.03
N LEU A 157 7.64 18.12 -1.04
CA LEU A 157 8.01 18.44 -2.42
C LEU A 157 7.79 19.94 -2.75
N GLY A 158 6.68 20.52 -2.26
CA GLY A 158 6.42 21.96 -2.40
C GLY A 158 7.43 22.81 -1.63
N SER A 159 7.72 22.45 -0.37
CA SER A 159 8.55 23.24 0.54
C SER A 159 10.02 23.37 0.12
N VAL A 160 10.57 22.38 -0.58
CA VAL A 160 12.00 22.37 -0.99
C VAL A 160 12.36 23.55 -1.90
N ASN A 161 11.38 24.10 -2.63
CA ASN A 161 11.57 25.28 -3.48
C ASN A 161 11.93 26.56 -2.68
N GLY A 162 11.74 26.55 -1.35
CA GLY A 162 12.13 27.66 -0.48
C GLY A 162 13.60 28.04 -0.60
N ILE A 163 14.52 27.07 -0.70
CA ILE A 163 15.97 27.36 -0.89
C ILE A 163 16.20 28.12 -2.19
N ALA A 164 15.63 27.63 -3.30
CA ALA A 164 15.86 28.25 -4.61
C ALA A 164 15.34 29.69 -4.67
N ILE A 165 14.20 29.95 -4.04
CA ILE A 165 13.63 31.30 -3.92
C ILE A 165 14.55 32.19 -3.09
N MET A 166 15.02 31.71 -1.94
CA MET A 166 15.90 32.45 -1.04
C MET A 166 17.27 32.74 -1.64
N GLU A 167 17.90 31.74 -2.25
CA GLU A 167 19.23 31.88 -2.87
C GLU A 167 19.18 32.90 -4.01
N LYS A 168 18.13 32.84 -4.84
CA LYS A 168 17.94 33.79 -5.95
C LYS A 168 17.60 35.19 -5.46
N ALA A 169 16.71 35.33 -4.48
CA ALA A 169 16.29 36.64 -3.97
C ALA A 169 17.40 37.36 -3.20
N SER A 170 18.25 36.61 -2.50
CA SER A 170 19.36 37.17 -1.72
C SER A 170 20.67 37.32 -2.50
N HIS A 171 20.71 36.90 -3.77
CA HIS A 171 21.97 36.80 -4.53
C HIS A 171 23.03 36.02 -3.75
N SER A 172 22.72 34.79 -3.35
CA SER A 172 23.64 33.90 -2.63
C SER A 172 24.17 34.46 -1.30
N LEU A 173 23.33 35.23 -0.60
CA LEU A 173 23.60 36.00 0.62
C LEU A 173 24.35 37.34 0.43
N GLU A 174 24.65 37.79 -0.80
CA GLU A 174 25.24 39.12 -1.02
C GLU A 174 24.31 40.24 -0.53
N ASN A 175 23.00 40.10 -0.74
CA ASN A 175 22.00 40.99 -0.18
C ASN A 175 21.32 40.36 1.04
N PHE A 176 21.94 40.54 2.20
CA PHE A 176 21.45 39.96 3.44
C PHE A 176 20.10 40.55 3.90
N SER A 177 19.80 41.81 3.57
CA SER A 177 18.49 42.42 3.87
C SER A 177 17.36 41.76 3.08
N ALA A 178 17.61 41.43 1.80
CA ALA A 178 16.68 40.64 0.98
C ALA A 178 16.51 39.22 1.55
N PHE A 179 17.59 38.61 2.06
CA PHE A 179 17.52 37.32 2.76
C PHE A 179 16.64 37.40 4.01
N GLN A 180 16.85 38.39 4.87
CA GLN A 180 16.08 38.59 6.10
C GLN A 180 14.59 38.82 5.81
N THR A 181 14.28 39.64 4.79
CA THR A 181 12.91 39.88 4.34
C THR A 181 12.26 38.59 3.85
N GLY A 182 12.97 37.80 3.04
CA GLY A 182 12.49 36.49 2.57
C GLY A 182 12.25 35.51 3.73
N ALA A 183 13.13 35.48 4.73
CA ALA A 183 12.97 34.65 5.92
C ALA A 183 11.73 35.03 6.73
N ILE A 184 11.45 36.33 6.91
CA ILE A 184 10.21 36.81 7.56
C ILE A 184 8.98 36.37 6.77
N LEU A 185 8.96 36.54 5.45
CA LEU A 185 7.82 36.15 4.61
C LEU A 185 7.54 34.65 4.68
N MET A 186 8.59 33.81 4.68
CA MET A 186 8.44 32.36 4.86
C MET A 186 7.98 32.00 6.27
N ALA A 187 8.45 32.69 7.31
CA ALA A 187 7.99 32.49 8.68
C ALA A 187 6.49 32.84 8.82
N LEU A 188 6.03 33.92 8.18
CA LEU A 188 4.61 34.28 8.15
C LEU A 188 3.77 33.27 7.38
N LEU A 189 4.27 32.75 6.25
CA LEU A 189 3.61 31.69 5.49
C LEU A 189 3.50 30.40 6.32
N ALA A 190 4.60 29.99 6.97
CA ALA A 190 4.61 28.84 7.87
C ALA A 190 3.65 29.03 9.04
N LEU A 191 3.62 30.23 9.65
CA LEU A 191 2.69 30.58 10.72
C LEU A 191 1.23 30.44 10.26
N PHE A 192 0.90 31.00 9.10
CA PHE A 192 -0.45 30.87 8.52
C PHE A 192 -0.85 29.41 8.33
N CYS A 193 0.04 28.58 7.76
CA CYS A 193 -0.20 27.16 7.56
C CYS A 193 -0.40 26.40 8.89
N LEU A 194 0.41 26.69 9.91
CA LEU A 194 0.33 26.04 11.23
C LEU A 194 -0.92 26.48 12.01
N LEU A 195 -1.27 27.76 11.98
CA LEU A 195 -2.51 28.26 12.59
C LEU A 195 -3.74 27.69 11.90
N SER A 196 -3.71 27.59 10.56
CA SER A 196 -4.79 26.95 9.78
C SER A 196 -4.91 25.46 10.10
N ALA A 197 -3.79 24.75 10.26
CA ALA A 197 -3.82 23.36 10.68
C ALA A 197 -4.31 23.19 12.12
N GLY A 198 -3.92 24.08 13.03
CA GLY A 198 -4.38 24.10 14.42
C GLY A 198 -5.85 24.48 14.59
N SER A 199 -6.49 25.09 13.58
CA SER A 199 -7.93 25.34 13.58
C SER A 199 -8.79 24.09 13.34
N TYR A 200 -8.15 22.98 12.92
CA TYR A 200 -8.80 21.68 12.76
C TYR A 200 -9.37 21.19 14.11
N ARG A 201 -10.65 20.81 14.12
CA ARG A 201 -11.29 20.13 15.24
C ARG A 201 -11.31 18.63 14.96
N PRO A 202 -10.59 17.80 15.72
CA PRO A 202 -10.60 16.36 15.50
C PRO A 202 -12.00 15.78 15.68
N THR A 203 -12.50 15.06 14.69
CA THR A 203 -13.62 14.11 14.90
C THR A 203 -13.03 12.81 15.46
N LEU A 204 -12.55 12.84 16.70
CA LEU A 204 -12.05 11.65 17.39
C LEU A 204 -13.24 10.84 17.97
N PRO A 205 -13.11 9.51 18.08
CA PRO A 205 -14.09 8.71 18.82
C PRO A 205 -14.03 9.13 20.29
N ILE A 206 -15.15 9.68 20.77
CA ILE A 206 -15.70 9.65 22.14
C ILE A 206 -14.70 9.17 23.20
N SER A 207 -14.21 10.05 24.07
CA SER A 207 -13.83 9.69 25.46
C SER A 207 -13.40 10.86 26.38
N ARG A 208 -13.14 12.09 25.91
CA ARG A 208 -12.82 13.17 26.89
C ARG A 208 -13.06 14.61 26.48
N GLU A 209 -12.80 15.04 25.24
CA GLU A 209 -13.07 16.46 24.87
C GLU A 209 -14.55 16.83 25.01
N LYS A 210 -15.45 15.89 24.72
CA LYS A 210 -16.90 16.08 24.89
C LYS A 210 -17.36 15.93 26.34
N ASP A 211 -16.75 15.02 27.11
CA ASP A 211 -17.04 14.84 28.54
C ASP A 211 -16.52 16.04 29.35
N ASP A 212 -15.38 16.62 28.97
CA ASP A 212 -14.81 17.79 29.62
C ASP A 212 -15.58 19.07 29.22
N GLU A 213 -16.01 19.23 27.96
CA GLU A 213 -16.95 20.29 27.56
C GLU A 213 -18.33 20.13 28.24
N GLU A 214 -18.91 18.92 28.30
CA GLU A 214 -20.18 18.67 28.99
C GLU A 214 -20.05 18.86 30.51
N ARG A 215 -18.94 18.47 31.15
CA ARG A 215 -18.70 18.71 32.59
C ARG A 215 -18.44 20.18 32.92
N LEU A 216 -17.77 20.91 32.03
CA LEU A 216 -17.61 22.38 32.11
C LEU A 216 -18.95 23.10 31.94
N LEU A 217 -19.84 22.59 31.07
CA LEU A 217 -21.19 23.10 30.90
C LEU A 217 -22.11 22.71 32.08
N ASN A 218 -21.82 21.61 32.77
CA ASN A 218 -22.61 21.11 33.92
C ASN A 218 -22.14 21.64 35.29
N GLY A 219 -21.10 22.47 35.36
CA GLY A 219 -20.70 23.15 36.60
C GLY A 219 -19.95 22.29 37.62
N ASP A 220 -19.41 21.12 37.21
CA ASP A 220 -18.62 20.25 38.08
C ASP A 220 -17.17 20.79 38.22
N GLU A 221 -16.99 21.92 38.90
CA GLU A 221 -15.67 22.52 39.16
C GLU A 221 -14.80 21.67 40.10
N ALA A 222 -15.41 20.78 40.89
CA ALA A 222 -14.74 20.02 41.95
C ALA A 222 -13.86 18.84 41.47
N ALA A 223 -13.92 18.45 40.19
CA ALA A 223 -13.11 17.35 39.64
C ALA A 223 -11.87 17.82 38.85
N ILE A 224 -11.64 19.14 38.77
CA ILE A 224 -10.56 19.74 37.95
C ILE A 224 -9.22 19.77 38.72
N SER A 225 -9.18 19.44 40.02
CA SER A 225 -8.02 19.65 40.89
C SER A 225 -7.20 18.40 41.24
N GLU A 226 -6.92 17.51 40.29
CA GLU A 226 -5.76 16.62 40.42
C GLU A 226 -4.82 16.84 39.23
N HIS A 227 -4.07 17.94 39.31
CA HIS A 227 -2.79 18.03 38.62
C HIS A 227 -1.85 17.01 39.29
N GLU A 228 -1.84 15.77 38.82
CA GLU A 228 -0.71 14.90 39.13
C GLU A 228 0.55 15.59 38.57
N PRO A 229 1.53 15.94 39.42
CA PRO A 229 2.74 16.59 38.94
C PRO A 229 3.47 15.67 37.96
N VAL A 230 4.22 16.27 37.04
CA VAL A 230 5.12 15.59 36.09
C VAL A 230 6.07 14.69 36.89
N ASN A 231 5.68 13.42 37.08
CA ASN A 231 6.45 12.50 37.89
C ASN A 231 7.48 11.80 37.00
N LEU A 232 8.76 12.10 37.19
CA LEU A 232 9.85 11.48 36.44
C LEU A 232 9.80 9.95 36.53
N SER A 233 9.37 9.41 37.68
CA SER A 233 9.25 7.96 37.88
C SER A 233 8.23 7.33 36.92
N HIS A 234 7.14 8.03 36.60
CA HIS A 234 6.15 7.59 35.63
C HIS A 234 6.68 7.67 34.19
N ALA A 235 7.48 8.69 33.85
CA ALA A 235 8.17 8.76 32.57
C ALA A 235 9.15 7.59 32.36
N PHE A 236 9.90 7.24 33.42
CA PHE A 236 10.80 6.09 33.41
C PHE A 236 10.03 4.77 33.26
N GLU A 237 8.90 4.61 33.94
CA GLU A 237 8.07 3.42 33.81
C GLU A 237 7.46 3.29 32.41
N LEU A 238 6.96 4.37 31.82
CA LEU A 238 6.50 4.40 30.42
C LEU A 238 7.63 4.04 29.45
N THR A 239 8.81 4.63 29.63
CA THR A 239 10.00 4.31 28.82
C THR A 239 10.34 2.82 28.94
N ARG A 240 10.33 2.29 30.16
CA ARG A 240 10.61 0.88 30.46
C ARG A 240 9.59 -0.04 29.80
N GLN A 241 8.31 0.30 29.84
CA GLN A 241 7.23 -0.47 29.20
C GLN A 241 7.39 -0.52 27.68
N THR A 242 7.65 0.63 27.04
CA THR A 242 7.79 0.72 25.59
C THR A 242 9.06 0.03 25.10
N VAL A 243 10.21 0.26 25.74
CA VAL A 243 11.51 -0.35 25.37
C VAL A 243 11.54 -1.87 25.61
N ARG A 244 10.71 -2.41 26.51
CA ARG A 244 10.60 -3.86 26.70
C ARG A 244 9.81 -4.57 25.61
N GLN A 245 9.07 -3.85 24.77
CA GLN A 245 8.28 -4.48 23.72
C GLN A 245 9.15 -4.82 22.51
N HIS A 246 9.15 -6.09 22.12
CA HIS A 246 9.92 -6.58 20.97
C HIS A 246 9.59 -5.86 19.66
N ASP A 247 8.30 -5.58 19.39
CA ASP A 247 7.89 -4.89 18.17
C ASP A 247 8.45 -3.47 18.08
N PHE A 248 8.49 -2.75 19.19
CA PHE A 248 9.08 -1.42 19.26
C PHE A 248 10.60 -1.47 19.05
N LEU A 249 11.28 -2.43 19.67
CA LEU A 249 12.72 -2.65 19.49
C LEU A 249 13.06 -2.96 18.02
N PHE A 250 12.25 -3.77 17.32
CA PHE A 250 12.46 -4.04 15.90
C PHE A 250 12.24 -2.80 15.03
N ILE A 251 11.26 -1.94 15.36
CA ILE A 251 11.04 -0.66 14.68
C ILE A 251 12.24 0.26 14.88
N ILE A 252 12.68 0.50 16.13
CA ILE A 252 13.81 1.37 16.44
C ILE A 252 15.08 0.87 15.76
N ALA A 253 15.42 -0.41 15.92
CA ALA A 253 16.64 -0.96 15.34
C ALA A 253 16.66 -0.82 13.82
N THR A 254 15.51 -1.07 13.17
CA THR A 254 15.39 -0.95 11.72
C THR A 254 15.45 0.51 11.25
N ASN A 255 14.84 1.43 12.00
CA ASN A 255 14.87 2.86 11.71
C ASN A 255 16.27 3.45 11.96
N PHE A 256 16.99 3.01 12.99
CA PHE A 256 18.39 3.39 13.24
C PHE A 256 19.28 3.02 12.04
N ILE A 257 19.22 1.76 11.61
CA ILE A 257 19.98 1.29 10.43
C ILE A 257 19.54 2.04 9.17
N HIS A 258 18.25 2.38 9.06
CA HIS A 258 17.73 3.15 7.95
C HIS A 258 18.33 4.55 7.88
N ILE A 259 18.37 5.27 9.00
CA ILE A 259 18.97 6.61 9.07
C ILE A 259 20.46 6.53 8.75
N MET A 260 21.19 5.55 9.31
CA MET A 260 22.61 5.34 8.95
C MET A 260 22.80 5.20 7.44
N ARG A 261 21.97 4.37 6.79
CA ARG A 261 22.03 4.15 5.35
C ARG A 261 21.64 5.39 4.54
N SER A 262 20.60 6.11 4.94
CA SER A 262 20.14 7.33 4.27
C SER A 262 21.22 8.41 4.30
N VAL A 263 21.87 8.60 5.46
CA VAL A 263 22.96 9.57 5.63
C VAL A 263 24.22 9.15 4.86
N ALA A 264 24.57 7.87 4.88
CA ALA A 264 25.65 7.35 4.05
C ALA A 264 25.39 7.61 2.56
N HIS A 265 24.18 7.34 2.07
CA HIS A 265 23.83 7.61 0.68
C HIS A 265 23.99 9.10 0.34
N LEU A 266 23.37 10.01 1.12
CA LEU A 266 23.36 11.44 0.80
C LEU A 266 24.76 12.07 0.88
N ASN A 267 25.52 11.81 1.94
CA ASN A 267 26.81 12.46 2.16
C ASN A 267 27.89 11.98 1.18
N PHE A 268 27.82 10.73 0.72
CA PHE A 268 28.83 10.17 -0.19
C PHE A 268 28.38 10.10 -1.66
N ALA A 269 27.15 10.54 -2.00
CA ALA A 269 26.69 10.60 -3.40
C ALA A 269 27.60 11.49 -4.28
N SER A 270 28.05 12.64 -3.76
CA SER A 270 28.95 13.53 -4.50
C SER A 270 30.32 12.90 -4.75
N ILE A 271 30.92 12.35 -3.70
CA ILE A 271 32.24 11.69 -3.76
C ILE A 271 32.20 10.48 -4.71
N THR A 272 31.13 9.69 -4.63
CA THR A 272 30.92 8.53 -5.49
C THR A 272 30.82 8.93 -6.96
N THR A 273 30.02 9.95 -7.27
CA THR A 273 29.88 10.45 -8.64
C THR A 273 31.20 11.02 -9.16
N GLU A 274 31.94 11.77 -8.34
CA GLU A 274 33.21 12.41 -8.73
C GLU A 274 34.32 11.39 -9.05
N ILE A 275 34.39 10.27 -8.31
CA ILE A 275 35.44 9.26 -8.44
C ILE A 275 35.07 8.15 -9.43
N LEU A 276 33.81 7.69 -9.44
CA LEU A 276 33.38 6.55 -10.25
C LEU A 276 32.82 6.92 -11.62
N VAL A 277 32.25 8.11 -11.78
CA VAL A 277 31.66 8.57 -13.05
C VAL A 277 32.62 9.52 -13.78
N PRO A 278 33.03 9.19 -15.01
CA PRO A 278 33.88 10.05 -15.84
C PRO A 278 33.28 11.45 -16.08
N GLN A 279 34.16 12.46 -16.09
CA GLN A 279 33.78 13.88 -16.23
C GLN A 279 33.25 14.25 -17.62
N ASP A 280 33.50 13.43 -18.65
CA ASP A 280 32.89 13.55 -19.97
C ASP A 280 31.39 13.19 -19.97
N ILE A 281 30.96 12.29 -19.07
CA ILE A 281 29.56 11.88 -18.92
C ILE A 281 28.80 12.86 -18.01
N LEU A 282 29.34 13.09 -16.81
CA LEU A 282 28.79 14.02 -15.82
C LEU A 282 29.84 15.07 -15.42
N PRO A 283 30.00 16.16 -16.21
CA PRO A 283 30.94 17.22 -15.86
C PRO A 283 30.52 17.98 -14.60
N ARG A 284 31.49 18.37 -13.77
CA ARG A 284 31.28 19.25 -12.61
C ARG A 284 30.58 20.55 -13.01
N GLY A 285 29.60 20.97 -12.21
CA GLY A 285 28.81 22.17 -12.45
C GLY A 285 27.87 22.11 -13.66
N SER A 286 27.80 20.97 -14.37
CA SER A 286 26.91 20.84 -15.54
C SER A 286 25.45 20.68 -15.14
N LEU A 287 24.55 21.13 -16.03
CA LEU A 287 23.11 20.88 -15.89
C LEU A 287 22.79 19.38 -15.81
N LYS A 288 23.56 18.52 -16.49
CA LYS A 288 23.39 17.06 -16.46
C LYS A 288 23.58 16.50 -15.04
N LEU A 289 24.59 16.98 -14.32
CA LEU A 289 24.86 16.59 -12.93
C LEU A 289 23.73 17.05 -12.00
N SER A 290 23.27 18.29 -12.14
CA SER A 290 22.15 18.82 -11.36
C SER A 290 20.84 18.06 -11.63
N VAL A 291 20.55 17.70 -12.89
CA VAL A 291 19.39 16.89 -13.26
C VAL A 291 19.48 15.49 -12.66
N PHE A 292 20.66 14.86 -12.69
CA PHE A 292 20.86 13.54 -12.09
C PHE A 292 20.60 13.53 -10.57
N TYR A 293 21.15 14.48 -9.83
CA TYR A 293 20.84 14.61 -8.40
C TYR A 293 19.38 15.00 -8.14
N GLY A 294 18.77 15.80 -9.02
CA GLY A 294 17.35 16.09 -8.98
C GLY A 294 16.50 14.81 -9.07
N PHE A 295 16.86 13.86 -9.94
CA PHE A 295 16.18 12.56 -10.00
C PHE A 295 16.42 11.71 -8.74
N CYS A 296 17.63 11.72 -8.18
CA CYS A 296 17.95 10.97 -6.97
C CYS A 296 17.22 11.51 -5.72
N THR A 297 16.93 12.81 -5.67
CA THR A 297 16.26 13.44 -4.52
C THR A 297 14.74 13.51 -4.66
N LEU A 298 14.22 13.86 -5.85
CA LEU A 298 12.78 14.02 -6.11
C LEU A 298 12.10 12.72 -6.55
N GLY A 299 12.81 11.84 -7.26
CA GLY A 299 12.30 10.55 -7.72
C GLY A 299 11.67 9.71 -6.61
N PRO A 300 12.34 9.52 -5.45
CA PRO A 300 11.78 8.76 -4.33
C PRO A 300 10.45 9.32 -3.80
N GLN A 301 10.31 10.66 -3.76
CA GLN A 301 9.10 11.36 -3.31
C GLN A 301 7.95 11.18 -4.30
N LEU A 302 8.22 11.32 -5.60
CA LEU A 302 7.22 11.11 -6.65
C LEU A 302 6.73 9.66 -6.69
N ILE A 303 7.64 8.69 -6.49
CA ILE A 303 7.30 7.26 -6.45
C ILE A 303 6.38 6.96 -5.26
N ILE A 304 6.70 7.41 -4.05
CA ILE A 304 5.88 7.10 -2.88
C ILE A 304 4.48 7.75 -2.97
N ILE A 305 4.38 8.94 -3.58
CA ILE A 305 3.09 9.59 -3.91
C ILE A 305 2.29 8.73 -4.90
N ALA A 306 2.92 8.24 -5.97
CA ALA A 306 2.27 7.40 -6.97
C ALA A 306 1.84 6.02 -6.41
N LEU A 307 2.57 5.51 -5.41
CA LEU A 307 2.35 4.20 -4.80
C LEU A 307 1.32 4.17 -3.66
N GLU A 308 0.58 5.25 -3.38
CA GLU A 308 -0.45 5.29 -2.32
C GLU A 308 -1.37 4.05 -2.34
N LYS A 309 -1.93 3.72 -3.51
CA LYS A 309 -2.83 2.55 -3.66
C LYS A 309 -2.14 1.22 -3.37
N VAL A 310 -0.83 1.15 -3.62
CA VAL A 310 0.00 -0.02 -3.33
C VAL A 310 0.28 -0.11 -1.83
N VAL A 311 0.58 1.01 -1.17
CA VAL A 311 0.74 1.07 0.31
C VAL A 311 -0.52 0.57 1.00
N VAL A 312 -1.71 1.00 0.55
CA VAL A 312 -3.00 0.53 1.09
C VAL A 312 -3.21 -0.97 0.86
N ARG A 313 -2.82 -1.50 -0.30
CA ARG A 313 -3.07 -2.90 -0.68
C ARG A 313 -2.09 -3.88 -0.05
N VAL A 314 -0.81 -3.51 -0.01
CA VAL A 314 0.30 -4.40 0.38
C VAL A 314 0.63 -4.24 1.88
N GLY A 315 0.48 -3.03 2.41
CA GLY A 315 0.87 -2.64 3.76
C GLY A 315 2.29 -2.05 3.81
N ALA A 316 2.49 -1.04 4.66
CA ALA A 316 3.75 -0.31 4.80
C ALA A 316 4.93 -1.22 5.23
N GLY A 317 4.74 -2.06 6.24
CA GLY A 317 5.79 -2.96 6.72
C GLY A 317 6.31 -3.94 5.66
N ARG A 318 5.43 -4.41 4.76
CA ARG A 318 5.87 -5.27 3.65
C ARG A 318 6.64 -4.54 2.59
N LEU A 319 6.23 -3.32 2.28
CA LEU A 319 6.94 -2.49 1.31
C LEU A 319 8.33 -2.16 1.83
N LEU A 320 8.51 -1.98 3.15
CA LEU A 320 9.83 -1.88 3.77
C LEU A 320 10.65 -3.15 3.57
N LEU A 321 10.13 -4.34 3.93
CA LEU A 321 10.84 -5.61 3.71
C LEU A 321 11.23 -5.83 2.24
N PHE A 322 10.31 -5.52 1.32
CA PHE A 322 10.57 -5.60 -0.11
C PHE A 322 11.67 -4.63 -0.54
N SER A 323 11.65 -3.39 -0.03
CA SER A 323 12.69 -2.40 -0.31
C SER A 323 14.08 -2.87 0.18
N TYR A 324 14.15 -3.46 1.37
CA TYR A 324 15.40 -3.98 1.94
C TYR A 324 15.96 -5.15 1.14
N LEU A 325 15.07 -6.07 0.72
CA LEU A 325 15.44 -7.20 -0.12
C LEU A 325 15.92 -6.74 -1.51
N VAL A 326 15.19 -5.84 -2.16
CA VAL A 326 15.57 -5.26 -3.46
C VAL A 326 16.91 -4.55 -3.36
N SER A 327 17.11 -3.75 -2.31
CA SER A 327 18.39 -3.08 -2.07
C SER A 327 19.56 -4.06 -1.98
N ALA A 328 19.46 -5.11 -1.15
CA ALA A 328 20.53 -6.09 -1.00
C ALA A 328 20.81 -6.86 -2.30
N ILE A 329 19.76 -7.29 -3.01
CA ILE A 329 19.90 -8.00 -4.29
C ILE A 329 20.51 -7.10 -5.36
N THR A 330 20.02 -5.87 -5.51
CA THR A 330 20.54 -4.92 -6.51
C THR A 330 22.00 -4.55 -6.22
N ALA A 331 22.39 -4.41 -4.95
CA ALA A 331 23.77 -4.17 -4.57
C ALA A 331 24.70 -5.30 -5.03
N ILE A 332 24.32 -6.57 -4.82
CA ILE A 332 25.08 -7.75 -5.29
C ILE A 332 25.09 -7.80 -6.82
N CYS A 333 23.94 -7.64 -7.47
CA CYS A 333 23.85 -7.80 -8.91
C CYS A 333 24.65 -6.72 -9.66
N PHE A 334 24.62 -5.48 -9.18
CA PHE A 334 25.27 -4.36 -9.86
C PHE A 334 26.76 -4.25 -9.51
N SER A 335 27.22 -4.81 -8.38
CA SER A 335 28.66 -4.82 -8.05
C SER A 335 29.51 -5.56 -9.09
N PHE A 336 28.97 -6.58 -9.77
CA PHE A 336 29.66 -7.30 -10.85
C PHE A 336 29.88 -6.45 -12.12
N PHE A 337 29.20 -5.32 -12.24
CA PHE A 337 29.25 -4.43 -13.40
C PHE A 337 29.78 -3.02 -13.04
N SER A 338 30.51 -2.90 -11.93
CA SER A 338 31.00 -1.63 -11.38
C SER A 338 31.95 -0.85 -12.31
N GLY A 339 32.51 -1.50 -13.33
CA GLY A 339 33.34 -0.87 -14.35
C GLY A 339 32.59 0.02 -15.35
N TRP A 340 31.25 -0.04 -15.40
CA TRP A 340 30.42 0.67 -16.38
C TRP A 340 29.76 1.90 -15.74
N PRO A 341 30.13 3.15 -16.10
CA PRO A 341 29.65 4.35 -15.41
C PRO A 341 28.13 4.54 -15.44
N TYR A 342 27.47 4.19 -16.55
CA TYR A 342 26.01 4.26 -16.64
C TYR A 342 25.30 3.26 -15.72
N ILE A 343 25.92 2.11 -15.44
CA ILE A 343 25.38 1.12 -14.51
C ILE A 343 25.54 1.60 -13.07
N VAL A 344 26.67 2.25 -12.75
CA VAL A 344 26.88 2.93 -11.45
C VAL A 344 25.80 4.00 -11.23
N MET A 345 25.55 4.87 -12.23
CA MET A 345 24.51 5.89 -12.16
C MET A 345 23.10 5.29 -11.98
N LEU A 346 22.79 4.22 -12.70
CA LEU A 346 21.51 3.52 -12.56
C LEU A 346 21.36 2.90 -11.17
N PHE A 347 22.42 2.29 -10.64
CA PHE A 347 22.41 1.75 -9.28
C PHE A 347 22.18 2.85 -8.24
N MET A 348 22.89 3.99 -8.34
CA MET A 348 22.70 5.12 -7.43
C MET A 348 21.25 5.62 -7.43
N LEU A 349 20.59 5.66 -8.60
CA LEU A 349 19.17 6.03 -8.68
C LEU A 349 18.26 4.99 -8.01
N ILE A 350 18.50 3.69 -8.24
CA ILE A 350 17.74 2.60 -7.59
C ILE A 350 17.94 2.64 -6.08
N ASP A 351 19.18 2.80 -5.62
CA ASP A 351 19.51 2.87 -4.20
C ASP A 351 18.82 4.07 -3.53
N ALA A 352 18.88 5.25 -4.16
CA ALA A 352 18.17 6.45 -3.72
C ALA A 352 16.66 6.21 -3.57
N ILE A 353 16.02 5.52 -4.52
CA ILE A 353 14.60 5.18 -4.46
C ILE A 353 14.33 4.21 -3.29
N THR A 354 15.10 3.14 -3.17
CA THR A 354 14.85 2.13 -2.12
C THR A 354 15.05 2.69 -0.71
N VAL A 355 16.03 3.57 -0.51
CA VAL A 355 16.28 4.19 0.79
C VAL A 355 15.30 5.34 1.05
N HIS A 356 15.14 6.32 0.17
CA HIS A 356 14.36 7.52 0.51
C HIS A 356 12.84 7.33 0.39
N SER A 357 12.35 6.40 -0.44
CA SER A 357 10.91 6.05 -0.46
C SER A 357 10.47 5.23 0.76
N ALA A 358 11.41 4.65 1.51
CA ALA A 358 11.12 3.88 2.71
C ALA A 358 10.92 4.77 3.95
N ALA A 359 11.56 5.94 4.04
CA ALA A 359 11.48 6.81 5.21
C ALA A 359 10.03 7.19 5.62
N PRO A 360 9.12 7.59 4.70
CA PRO A 360 7.76 7.97 5.07
C PRO A 360 6.91 6.80 5.60
N LEU A 361 7.28 5.55 5.30
CA LEU A 361 6.55 4.36 5.72
C LEU A 361 6.72 4.08 7.23
N PHE A 362 7.79 4.58 7.85
CA PHE A 362 7.99 4.46 9.30
C PHE A 362 6.91 5.21 10.09
N ASN A 363 6.41 6.35 9.61
CA ASN A 363 5.30 7.05 10.25
C ASN A 363 4.04 6.19 10.32
N ILE A 364 3.76 5.39 9.27
CA ILE A 364 2.63 4.46 9.25
C ILE A 364 2.85 3.32 10.26
N ILE A 365 4.05 2.75 10.28
CA ILE A 365 4.36 1.59 11.14
C ILE A 365 4.37 1.96 12.61
N ILE A 366 4.94 3.11 12.96
CA ILE A 366 4.90 3.63 14.33
C ILE A 366 3.44 3.92 14.74
N SER A 367 2.62 4.44 13.83
CA SER A 367 1.18 4.63 14.09
C SER A 367 0.43 3.32 14.31
N ASP A 368 0.73 2.27 13.52
CA ASP A 368 0.17 0.93 13.71
C ASP A 368 0.58 0.35 15.08
N TYR A 369 1.84 0.56 15.49
CA TYR A 369 2.34 0.16 16.79
C TYR A 369 1.65 0.89 17.95
N ILE A 370 1.44 2.21 17.83
CA ILE A 370 0.75 3.01 18.85
C ILE A 370 -0.69 2.51 19.08
N ASP A 371 -1.42 2.23 18.00
CA ASP A 371 -2.78 1.69 18.11
C ASP A 371 -2.80 0.33 18.82
N GLU A 372 -1.78 -0.51 18.60
CA GLU A 372 -1.66 -1.81 19.26
C GLU A 372 -1.24 -1.68 20.72
N ASP A 373 -0.28 -0.81 21.05
CA ASP A 373 0.14 -0.54 22.43
C ASP A 373 -1.04 -0.02 23.27
N THR A 374 -1.87 0.85 22.68
CA THR A 374 -3.09 1.38 23.31
C THR A 374 -4.04 0.25 23.69
N LYS A 375 -4.25 -0.73 22.80
CA LYS A 375 -5.09 -1.90 23.07
C LYS A 375 -4.46 -2.83 24.10
N ARG A 376 -3.16 -3.12 23.95
CA ARG A 376 -2.43 -4.10 24.76
C ARG A 376 -2.39 -3.72 26.24
N TYR A 377 -2.15 -2.44 26.54
CA TYR A 377 -2.16 -1.94 27.91
C TYR A 377 -3.50 -1.31 28.32
N SER A 378 -4.55 -1.44 27.49
CA SER A 378 -5.87 -0.86 27.73
C SER A 378 -5.78 0.63 28.14
N ARG A 379 -4.90 1.38 27.47
CA ARG A 379 -4.63 2.77 27.81
C ARG A 379 -5.88 3.60 27.49
N ARG A 380 -6.21 4.55 28.38
CA ARG A 380 -7.32 5.49 28.18
C ARG A 380 -7.14 6.38 26.94
N SER A 381 -5.90 6.61 26.52
CA SER A 381 -5.57 7.35 25.30
C SER A 381 -4.23 6.86 24.73
N PRO A 382 -4.01 7.02 23.41
CA PRO A 382 -2.73 6.71 22.81
C PRO A 382 -1.61 7.63 23.33
N ILE A 383 -0.40 7.06 23.47
CA ILE A 383 0.84 7.75 23.87
C ILE A 383 1.69 8.09 22.65
N SER A 384 1.06 8.70 21.65
CA SER A 384 1.64 8.90 20.32
C SER A 384 2.87 9.81 20.34
N SER A 385 2.78 10.94 21.04
CA SER A 385 3.84 11.95 21.15
C SER A 385 5.08 11.33 21.79
N PHE A 386 4.87 10.60 22.88
CA PHE A 386 5.91 9.91 23.62
C PHE A 386 6.61 8.85 22.75
N VAL A 387 5.87 7.98 22.06
CA VAL A 387 6.45 6.93 21.22
C VAL A 387 7.29 7.51 20.07
N PHE A 388 6.82 8.55 19.39
CA PHE A 388 7.59 9.21 18.33
C PHE A 388 8.86 9.89 18.86
N SER A 389 8.76 10.55 20.02
CA SER A 389 9.92 11.19 20.66
C SER A 389 10.98 10.17 21.11
N LEU A 390 10.54 9.02 21.62
CA LEU A 390 11.43 7.96 22.06
C LEU A 390 12.12 7.31 20.86
N ASN A 391 11.42 7.13 19.73
CA ASN A 391 12.06 6.72 18.47
C ASN A 391 13.10 7.75 18.01
N ALA A 392 12.82 9.06 18.08
CA ALA A 392 13.77 10.10 17.68
C ALA A 392 15.07 10.05 18.52
N LEU A 393 14.96 9.88 19.84
CA LEU A 393 16.10 9.74 20.76
C LEU A 393 17.08 8.65 20.31
N PHE A 394 16.57 7.46 19.97
CA PHE A 394 17.43 6.34 19.59
C PHE A 394 17.96 6.47 18.15
N THR A 395 17.24 7.15 17.26
CA THR A 395 17.54 7.15 15.83
C THR A 395 18.38 8.34 15.37
N LYS A 396 18.30 9.51 16.03
CA LYS A 396 19.14 10.68 15.69
C LYS A 396 20.65 10.42 15.75
N PRO A 397 21.22 9.70 16.74
CA PRO A 397 22.65 9.40 16.77
C PRO A 397 23.18 8.66 15.52
N ALA A 398 22.32 7.91 14.81
CA ALA A 398 22.67 7.24 13.56
C ALA A 398 23.18 8.23 12.49
N GLN A 399 22.75 9.49 12.53
CA GLN A 399 23.16 10.52 11.57
C GLN A 399 24.65 10.85 11.68
N SER A 400 25.23 10.76 12.87
CA SER A 400 26.64 11.05 13.10
C SER A 400 27.55 9.84 12.91
N VAL A 401 27.06 8.62 13.19
CA VAL A 401 27.86 7.40 13.13
C VAL A 401 28.27 7.04 11.70
N ALA A 402 27.34 7.12 10.74
CA ALA A 402 27.60 6.66 9.38
C ALA A 402 28.70 7.45 8.63
N PRO A 403 28.72 8.79 8.66
CA PRO A 403 29.79 9.57 8.01
C PRO A 403 31.17 9.31 8.61
N VAL A 404 31.27 9.17 9.94
CA VAL A 404 32.54 8.95 10.63
C VAL A 404 33.18 7.63 10.18
N LEU A 405 32.40 6.54 10.17
CA LEU A 405 32.89 5.22 9.78
C LEU A 405 33.33 5.19 8.31
N ILE A 406 32.55 5.80 7.41
CA ILE A 406 32.86 5.80 5.98
C ILE A 406 34.08 6.68 5.68
N VAL A 407 34.20 7.88 6.29
CA VAL A 407 35.39 8.72 6.10
C VAL A 407 36.65 8.03 6.63
N GLN A 408 36.58 7.37 7.79
CA GLN A 408 37.71 6.58 8.31
C GLN A 408 38.14 5.49 7.32
N LEU A 409 37.17 4.77 6.75
CA LEU A 409 37.42 3.77 5.72
C LEU A 409 38.09 4.40 4.48
N LEU A 410 37.53 5.48 3.93
CA LEU A 410 38.08 6.13 2.74
C LEU A 410 39.49 6.70 2.97
N ASN A 411 39.75 7.25 4.16
CA ASN A 411 41.08 7.76 4.54
C ASN A 411 42.14 6.65 4.56
N ALA A 412 41.79 5.44 4.99
CA ALA A 412 42.68 4.28 4.96
C ALA A 412 43.13 3.90 3.53
N TYR A 413 42.36 4.32 2.51
CA TYR A 413 42.67 4.11 1.10
C TYR A 413 43.12 5.39 0.37
N GLY A 414 43.57 6.41 1.10
CA GLY A 414 44.23 7.59 0.52
C GLY A 414 43.29 8.74 0.12
N TYR A 415 42.08 8.82 0.68
CA TYR A 415 41.16 9.92 0.39
C TYR A 415 41.71 11.31 0.73
N GLN A 416 42.55 11.45 1.77
CA GLN A 416 43.20 12.73 2.11
C GLN A 416 44.14 13.22 1.00
N ALA A 417 44.93 12.33 0.40
CA ALA A 417 45.80 12.67 -0.73
C ALA A 417 44.98 13.08 -1.96
N TYR A 418 43.86 12.37 -2.22
CA TYR A 418 42.93 12.73 -3.29
C TYR A 418 42.35 14.14 -3.16
N LEU A 419 42.10 14.64 -1.94
CA LEU A 419 41.58 16.00 -1.75
C LEU A 419 42.54 17.07 -2.28
N VAL A 420 43.86 16.83 -2.20
CA VAL A 420 44.91 17.74 -2.66
C VAL A 420 45.18 17.54 -4.15
N ASP A 421 45.49 16.30 -4.55
CA ASP A 421 46.04 16.03 -5.88
C ASP A 421 44.95 15.82 -6.94
N LYS A 422 43.71 15.55 -6.52
CA LYS A 422 42.56 15.19 -7.37
C LYS A 422 42.80 13.98 -8.29
N LEU A 423 43.86 13.22 -8.04
CA LEU A 423 44.20 11.98 -8.71
C LEU A 423 43.66 10.80 -7.90
N SER A 424 42.70 10.06 -8.46
CA SER A 424 42.15 8.88 -7.80
C SER A 424 43.05 7.66 -8.02
N THR A 425 43.48 7.00 -6.94
CA THR A 425 44.17 5.71 -7.00
C THR A 425 43.16 4.57 -7.21
N GLU A 426 43.63 3.44 -7.75
CA GLU A 426 42.77 2.25 -7.93
C GLU A 426 42.24 1.73 -6.58
N ALA A 427 43.07 1.82 -5.53
CA ALA A 427 42.69 1.46 -4.17
C ALA A 427 41.55 2.34 -3.63
N LEU A 428 41.60 3.65 -3.84
CA LEU A 428 40.54 4.57 -3.46
C LEU A 428 39.26 4.32 -4.29
N ARG A 429 39.40 4.05 -5.59
CA ARG A 429 38.28 3.73 -6.47
C ARG A 429 37.55 2.46 -6.00
N ALA A 430 38.28 1.41 -5.63
CA ALA A 430 37.74 0.20 -5.04
C ALA A 430 37.06 0.46 -3.69
N ALA A 431 37.67 1.26 -2.81
CA ALA A 431 37.08 1.66 -1.53
C ALA A 431 35.72 2.36 -1.69
N VAL A 432 35.62 3.29 -2.64
CA VAL A 432 34.36 3.99 -2.95
C VAL A 432 33.32 3.02 -3.53
N GLN A 433 33.71 2.05 -4.35
CA GLN A 433 32.81 0.98 -4.81
C GLN A 433 32.31 0.11 -3.65
N TYR A 434 33.18 -0.25 -2.70
CA TYR A 434 32.78 -0.99 -1.50
C TYR A 434 31.81 -0.20 -0.64
N VAL A 435 31.98 1.12 -0.50
CA VAL A 435 31.02 1.97 0.18
C VAL A 435 29.68 1.99 -0.56
N LEU A 436 29.70 2.18 -1.89
CA LEU A 436 28.50 2.27 -2.71
C LEU A 436 27.67 0.99 -2.68
N TYR A 437 28.27 -0.18 -2.89
CA TYR A 437 27.55 -1.46 -2.95
C TYR A 437 27.47 -2.17 -1.60
N GLY A 438 28.51 -2.08 -0.78
CA GLY A 438 28.59 -2.76 0.51
C GLY A 438 27.63 -2.18 1.54
N THR A 439 27.45 -0.86 1.58
CA THR A 439 26.51 -0.20 2.51
C THR A 439 25.07 -0.71 2.35
N PRO A 440 24.44 -0.63 1.15
CA PRO A 440 23.09 -1.14 0.95
C PRO A 440 22.99 -2.68 1.08
N LEU A 441 24.05 -3.43 0.74
CA LEU A 441 24.08 -4.87 0.95
C LEU A 441 24.03 -5.23 2.44
N VAL A 442 24.99 -4.74 3.23
CA VAL A 442 25.14 -5.10 4.64
C VAL A 442 23.98 -4.53 5.46
N LEU A 443 23.69 -3.23 5.31
CA LEU A 443 22.64 -2.58 6.08
C LEU A 443 21.26 -3.03 5.61
N GLY A 444 21.04 -3.24 4.30
CA GLY A 444 19.78 -3.77 3.78
C GLY A 444 19.51 -5.20 4.22
N ALA A 445 20.51 -6.09 4.21
CA ALA A 445 20.38 -7.44 4.74
C ALA A 445 20.11 -7.44 6.24
N LEU A 446 20.80 -6.60 7.01
CA LEU A 446 20.56 -6.44 8.44
C LEU A 446 19.13 -5.93 8.73
N GLN A 447 18.67 -4.92 7.99
CA GLN A 447 17.29 -4.41 8.06
C GLN A 447 16.27 -5.51 7.77
N TYR A 448 16.48 -6.31 6.72
CA TYR A 448 15.61 -7.42 6.40
C TYR A 448 15.57 -8.44 7.54
N CYS A 449 16.74 -8.87 8.05
CA CYS A 449 16.84 -9.85 9.13
C CYS A 449 16.16 -9.36 10.42
N VAL A 450 16.39 -8.11 10.83
CA VAL A 450 15.79 -7.52 12.02
C VAL A 450 14.28 -7.36 11.84
N PHE A 451 13.86 -6.71 10.74
CA PHE A 451 12.47 -6.35 10.52
C PHE A 451 11.58 -7.54 10.11
N SER A 452 12.16 -8.64 9.62
CA SER A 452 11.41 -9.88 9.32
C SER A 452 10.74 -10.49 10.55
N ARG A 453 11.23 -10.15 11.75
CA ARG A 453 10.69 -10.60 13.05
C ARG A 453 9.56 -9.70 13.59
N TYR A 454 9.24 -8.60 12.91
CA TYR A 454 8.17 -7.68 13.31
C TYR A 454 6.80 -8.35 13.20
N SER A 455 6.05 -8.43 14.31
CA SER A 455 4.87 -9.29 14.40
C SER A 455 3.60 -8.67 13.82
N LEU A 456 3.49 -7.34 13.81
CA LEU A 456 2.30 -6.59 13.42
C LEU A 456 2.11 -6.45 11.89
N MET A 457 2.89 -7.19 11.08
CA MET A 457 2.70 -7.25 9.64
C MET A 457 1.39 -7.96 9.28
N HIS A 458 0.31 -7.19 9.02
CA HIS A 458 -1.02 -7.65 8.60
C HIS A 458 -0.96 -8.66 7.43
N LYS A 459 -0.89 -9.98 7.70
CA LYS A 459 -0.75 -11.06 6.69
C LYS A 459 -1.79 -10.89 5.58
N PRO A 460 -1.42 -10.78 4.28
CA PRO A 460 -2.44 -10.82 3.25
C PRO A 460 -2.79 -12.30 3.02
N SER A 461 -3.94 -12.56 2.41
CA SER A 461 -4.13 -13.83 1.75
C SER A 461 -3.00 -13.98 0.72
N LYS A 462 -2.21 -15.06 0.83
CA LYS A 462 -1.09 -15.43 -0.08
C LYS A 462 -1.55 -15.72 -1.53
N GLU A 463 -2.69 -15.19 -1.97
CA GLU A 463 -3.57 -15.82 -2.97
C GLU A 463 -3.32 -15.36 -4.42
N LEU A 464 -2.53 -14.30 -4.69
CA LEU A 464 -2.55 -13.67 -6.02
C LEU A 464 -1.19 -13.48 -6.72
N VAL A 465 -0.07 -13.79 -6.06
CA VAL A 465 1.27 -13.61 -6.66
C VAL A 465 1.66 -14.76 -7.60
N PRO A 466 1.31 -16.04 -7.34
CA PRO A 466 1.64 -17.12 -8.29
C PRO A 466 0.78 -17.07 -9.57
N PHE A 467 -0.49 -16.66 -9.46
CA PHE A 467 -1.46 -16.70 -10.58
C PHE A 467 -1.25 -15.58 -11.62
N ALA A 468 -0.90 -14.36 -11.18
CA ALA A 468 -0.63 -13.25 -12.09
C ALA A 468 0.64 -13.50 -12.92
N THR A 469 1.63 -14.16 -12.30
CA THR A 469 2.94 -14.37 -12.89
C THR A 469 2.89 -15.31 -14.12
N LEU A 470 1.83 -16.10 -14.29
CA LEU A 470 1.77 -17.11 -15.35
C LEU A 470 0.85 -16.80 -16.54
N SER A 471 -0.18 -15.98 -16.32
CA SER A 471 -0.99 -15.44 -17.42
C SER A 471 -0.12 -14.63 -18.40
N LEU A 472 0.97 -14.03 -17.88
CA LEU A 472 2.05 -13.35 -18.61
C LEU A 472 2.64 -14.19 -19.75
N GLY A 473 3.02 -15.44 -19.47
CA GLY A 473 3.78 -16.28 -20.40
C GLY A 473 2.93 -16.82 -21.55
N VAL A 474 1.68 -17.18 -21.27
CA VAL A 474 0.73 -17.67 -22.28
C VAL A 474 0.25 -16.54 -23.20
N GLY A 475 0.13 -15.31 -22.66
CA GLY A 475 -0.25 -14.12 -23.42
C GLY A 475 0.81 -13.68 -24.44
N ALA A 476 2.09 -13.75 -24.07
CA ALA A 476 3.19 -13.36 -24.96
C ALA A 476 3.38 -14.33 -26.14
N ILE A 477 3.15 -15.64 -25.96
CA ILE A 477 3.15 -16.63 -27.05
C ILE A 477 2.00 -16.37 -28.04
N SER A 478 0.88 -15.82 -27.55
CA SER A 478 -0.27 -15.46 -28.36
C SER A 478 -0.01 -14.26 -29.30
N TRP A 479 1.09 -13.53 -29.15
CA TRP A 479 1.39 -12.31 -29.92
C TRP A 479 2.11 -12.57 -31.25
N VAL A 480 2.83 -13.69 -31.36
CA VAL A 480 3.59 -14.04 -32.56
C VAL A 480 2.73 -14.80 -33.60
N ALA A 481 1.53 -15.23 -33.21
CA ALA A 481 0.68 -16.06 -34.06
C ALA A 481 -0.45 -15.24 -34.74
N PRO A 482 -0.61 -15.31 -36.08
CA PRO A 482 -1.54 -14.46 -36.82
C PRO A 482 -3.01 -14.69 -36.46
N LYS A 483 -3.72 -13.56 -36.29
CA LYS A 483 -5.04 -13.39 -35.63
C LYS A 483 -6.28 -14.02 -36.29
N ARG A 484 -6.16 -14.83 -37.35
CA ARG A 484 -7.35 -15.46 -37.98
C ARG A 484 -7.23 -16.93 -38.38
N ARG A 485 -6.04 -17.46 -38.68
CA ARG A 485 -5.87 -18.90 -39.00
C ARG A 485 -5.39 -19.75 -37.82
N VAL A 486 -4.83 -19.14 -36.79
CA VAL A 486 -4.32 -19.86 -35.60
C VAL A 486 -5.42 -20.07 -34.54
N PHE A 487 -6.56 -19.40 -34.64
CA PHE A 487 -7.68 -19.63 -33.71
C PHE A 487 -8.43 -20.94 -33.99
N ASP A 488 -8.46 -21.39 -35.24
CA ASP A 488 -9.06 -22.66 -35.66
C ASP A 488 -8.05 -23.82 -35.66
N ALA A 489 -6.75 -23.54 -35.65
CA ALA A 489 -5.67 -24.53 -35.78
C ALA A 489 -4.64 -24.49 -34.63
N ARG A 490 -5.04 -24.13 -33.40
CA ARG A 490 -4.21 -24.46 -32.22
C ARG A 490 -4.57 -25.86 -31.75
N PRO A 491 -3.57 -26.69 -31.37
CA PRO A 491 -3.89 -27.90 -30.65
C PRO A 491 -4.67 -27.52 -29.37
N PRO A 492 -5.59 -28.37 -28.91
CA PRO A 492 -6.44 -28.12 -27.74
C PRO A 492 -5.77 -27.80 -26.37
N PRO A 493 -4.46 -28.04 -26.08
CA PRO A 493 -3.98 -27.99 -24.68
C PRO A 493 -3.55 -26.60 -24.15
N LEU A 494 -3.48 -25.54 -24.96
CA LEU A 494 -3.07 -24.21 -24.47
C LEU A 494 -4.21 -23.39 -23.83
N ARG A 495 -5.46 -23.58 -24.28
CA ARG A 495 -6.65 -22.93 -23.71
C ARG A 495 -7.06 -23.56 -22.35
N SER A 496 -6.66 -24.81 -22.14
CA SER A 496 -6.98 -25.60 -20.94
C SER A 496 -5.98 -25.44 -19.78
N LEU A 497 -4.85 -24.74 -19.95
CA LEU A 497 -3.81 -24.63 -18.91
C LEU A 497 -4.33 -24.02 -17.59
N HIS A 498 -4.99 -22.86 -17.67
CA HIS A 498 -5.54 -22.19 -16.49
C HIS A 498 -6.67 -23.00 -15.83
N ALA A 499 -7.55 -23.59 -16.64
CA ALA A 499 -8.64 -24.44 -16.16
C ALA A 499 -8.08 -25.70 -15.47
N ALA A 500 -7.11 -26.38 -16.09
CA ALA A 500 -6.47 -27.58 -15.55
C ALA A 500 -5.81 -27.32 -14.18
N VAL A 501 -5.11 -26.19 -14.03
CA VAL A 501 -4.48 -25.81 -12.76
C VAL A 501 -5.53 -25.49 -11.70
N SER A 502 -6.58 -24.76 -12.07
CA SER A 502 -7.69 -24.45 -11.16
C SER A 502 -8.36 -25.73 -10.67
N LEU A 503 -8.63 -26.68 -11.58
CA LEU A 503 -9.23 -27.96 -11.26
C LEU A 503 -8.30 -28.85 -10.40
N LEU A 504 -6.98 -28.87 -10.67
CA LEU A 504 -6.03 -29.58 -9.81
C LEU A 504 -6.05 -29.02 -8.39
N VAL A 505 -6.04 -27.70 -8.24
CA VAL A 505 -5.99 -27.04 -6.93
C VAL A 505 -7.30 -27.21 -6.16
N PHE A 506 -8.45 -26.94 -6.80
CA PHE A 506 -9.75 -26.90 -6.13
C PHE A 506 -10.43 -28.26 -5.99
N GLU A 507 -10.12 -29.26 -6.80
CA GLU A 507 -10.66 -30.62 -6.60
C GLU A 507 -9.62 -31.58 -6.01
N ASN A 508 -8.40 -31.63 -6.56
CA ASN A 508 -7.46 -32.69 -6.21
C ASN A 508 -6.63 -32.35 -4.96
N TRP A 509 -6.17 -31.11 -4.81
CA TRP A 509 -5.37 -30.69 -3.65
C TRP A 509 -6.20 -30.30 -2.43
N SER A 510 -7.47 -29.95 -2.62
CA SER A 510 -8.40 -29.62 -1.53
C SER A 510 -8.87 -30.85 -0.75
N SER A 511 -8.73 -32.05 -1.33
CA SER A 511 -9.30 -33.30 -0.81
C SER A 511 -10.80 -33.16 -0.49
N VAL A 512 -11.52 -32.45 -1.35
CA VAL A 512 -12.96 -32.21 -1.21
C VAL A 512 -13.76 -33.48 -1.53
N GLN A 513 -14.77 -33.78 -0.73
CA GLN A 513 -15.79 -34.79 -1.01
C GLN A 513 -16.95 -34.13 -1.74
N ILE A 514 -17.23 -34.54 -2.97
CA ILE A 514 -18.21 -33.90 -3.85
C ILE A 514 -19.47 -34.75 -3.87
N SER A 515 -20.62 -34.17 -3.52
CA SER A 515 -21.93 -34.78 -3.66
C SER A 515 -22.74 -34.02 -4.71
N LEU A 516 -23.26 -34.70 -5.74
CA LEU A 516 -24.07 -34.14 -6.82
C LEU A 516 -25.53 -34.58 -6.73
N TYR A 517 -26.44 -33.64 -6.97
CA TYR A 517 -27.88 -33.79 -6.80
C TYR A 517 -28.66 -33.23 -8.01
N GLY A 518 -29.87 -33.74 -8.27
CA GLY A 518 -30.76 -33.27 -9.33
C GLY A 518 -30.39 -33.77 -10.74
N ASP A 519 -30.42 -32.91 -11.75
CA ASP A 519 -30.30 -33.25 -13.18
C ASP A 519 -28.85 -33.55 -13.65
N VAL A 520 -28.08 -34.31 -12.85
CA VAL A 520 -26.66 -34.61 -13.08
C VAL A 520 -26.45 -35.42 -14.36
N GLU A 521 -27.30 -36.41 -14.61
CA GLU A 521 -27.21 -37.26 -15.81
C GLU A 521 -27.47 -36.46 -17.09
N GLN A 522 -28.42 -35.52 -17.06
CA GLN A 522 -28.66 -34.62 -18.18
C GLN A 522 -27.45 -33.73 -18.44
N LEU A 523 -26.83 -33.19 -17.38
CA LEU A 523 -25.60 -32.40 -17.50
C LEU A 523 -24.46 -33.19 -18.16
N LYS A 524 -24.29 -34.47 -17.83
CA LYS A 524 -23.22 -35.34 -18.38
C LYS A 524 -23.52 -35.82 -19.81
N SER A 525 -24.77 -35.80 -20.25
CA SER A 525 -25.23 -36.41 -21.50
C SER A 525 -24.64 -35.81 -22.79
N ALA A 526 -24.56 -34.48 -22.89
CA ALA A 526 -24.13 -33.76 -24.10
C ALA A 526 -23.45 -32.43 -23.77
N ARG A 527 -22.58 -31.94 -24.67
CA ARG A 527 -22.03 -30.59 -24.59
C ARG A 527 -23.08 -29.59 -25.09
N GLU A 528 -23.35 -28.58 -24.29
CA GLU A 528 -24.38 -27.58 -24.59
C GLU A 528 -23.83 -26.15 -24.52
N ARG A 529 -24.46 -25.26 -25.27
CA ARG A 529 -24.34 -23.81 -25.11
C ARG A 529 -25.30 -23.38 -24.02
N ALA A 530 -24.78 -22.98 -22.86
CA ALA A 530 -25.63 -22.74 -21.71
C ALA A 530 -25.26 -21.47 -20.92
N VAL A 531 -26.28 -20.88 -20.30
CA VAL A 531 -26.10 -19.92 -19.21
C VAL A 531 -26.25 -20.64 -17.89
N ILE A 532 -25.31 -20.40 -16.97
CA ILE A 532 -25.30 -21.02 -15.66
C ILE A 532 -25.59 -19.92 -14.66
N MET A 533 -26.58 -20.12 -13.81
CA MET A 533 -26.86 -19.26 -12.68
C MET A 533 -26.68 -20.01 -11.37
N SER A 534 -26.08 -19.36 -10.39
CA SER A 534 -25.81 -19.96 -9.09
C SER A 534 -25.94 -18.97 -7.95
N ASN A 535 -26.13 -19.48 -6.73
CA ASN A 535 -25.96 -18.70 -5.51
C ASN A 535 -24.49 -18.31 -5.37
N HIS A 536 -24.23 -17.18 -4.70
CA HIS A 536 -22.90 -16.62 -4.58
C HIS A 536 -22.52 -16.42 -3.11
N GLN A 537 -21.99 -17.46 -2.46
CA GLN A 537 -21.60 -17.41 -1.04
C GLN A 537 -20.07 -17.39 -0.86
N SER A 538 -19.29 -17.91 -1.81
CA SER A 538 -17.83 -18.02 -1.72
C SER A 538 -17.11 -17.35 -2.90
N ASN A 539 -15.81 -17.10 -2.75
CA ASN A 539 -14.94 -16.83 -3.90
C ASN A 539 -14.52 -18.12 -4.64
N VAL A 540 -14.93 -19.30 -4.17
CA VAL A 540 -14.68 -20.61 -4.79
C VAL A 540 -15.78 -21.01 -5.78
N ASP A 541 -16.97 -20.40 -5.69
CA ASP A 541 -18.17 -20.81 -6.46
C ASP A 541 -17.91 -21.00 -7.96
N TRP A 542 -17.15 -20.10 -8.59
CA TRP A 542 -16.82 -20.21 -10.02
C TRP A 542 -15.97 -21.44 -10.36
N ALA A 543 -15.10 -21.89 -9.45
CA ALA A 543 -14.26 -23.07 -9.63
C ALA A 543 -15.10 -24.35 -9.50
N VAL A 544 -16.10 -24.35 -8.61
CA VAL A 544 -17.10 -25.44 -8.51
C VAL A 544 -17.84 -25.59 -9.84
N ILE A 545 -18.35 -24.50 -10.41
CA ILE A 545 -19.04 -24.54 -11.71
C ILE A 545 -18.09 -24.97 -12.84
N MET A 546 -16.81 -24.55 -12.80
CA MET A 546 -15.81 -25.03 -13.75
C MET A 546 -15.59 -26.55 -13.65
N GLY A 547 -15.62 -27.11 -12.43
CA GLY A 547 -15.60 -28.55 -12.19
C GLY A 547 -16.81 -29.29 -12.78
N LEU A 548 -18.00 -28.68 -12.71
CA LEU A 548 -19.18 -29.21 -13.39
C LEU A 548 -19.04 -29.16 -14.92
N ALA A 549 -18.51 -28.05 -15.46
CA ALA A 549 -18.26 -27.91 -16.89
C ALA A 549 -17.29 -28.99 -17.40
N ALA A 550 -16.28 -29.34 -16.59
CA ALA A 550 -15.34 -30.41 -16.91
C ALA A 550 -15.97 -31.81 -16.94
N ARG A 551 -17.08 -32.01 -16.22
CA ARG A 551 -17.87 -33.24 -16.22
C ARG A 551 -18.87 -33.31 -17.38
N GLN A 552 -19.16 -32.19 -18.06
CA GLN A 552 -19.91 -32.16 -19.32
C GLN A 552 -18.97 -32.41 -20.53
N LYS A 553 -18.31 -33.57 -20.58
CA LYS A 553 -17.44 -33.97 -21.72
C LYS A 553 -16.41 -32.88 -22.09
N ASP A 554 -15.65 -32.42 -21.09
CA ASP A 554 -14.55 -31.47 -21.24
C ASP A 554 -14.97 -30.03 -21.68
N ASN A 555 -16.16 -29.58 -21.26
CA ASN A 555 -16.66 -28.25 -21.61
C ASN A 555 -16.03 -27.11 -20.79
N GLU A 556 -15.11 -27.38 -19.86
CA GLU A 556 -14.41 -26.35 -19.08
C GLU A 556 -13.62 -25.36 -19.96
N ARG A 557 -13.26 -25.79 -21.17
CA ARG A 557 -12.59 -24.95 -22.18
C ARG A 557 -13.50 -23.84 -22.72
N GLY A 558 -14.80 -24.10 -22.74
CA GLY A 558 -15.86 -23.16 -23.12
C GLY A 558 -16.36 -22.29 -21.96
N PHE A 559 -15.84 -22.47 -20.75
CA PHE A 559 -16.31 -21.76 -19.55
C PHE A 559 -15.92 -20.28 -19.54
N ARG A 560 -16.91 -19.42 -19.40
CA ARG A 560 -16.84 -17.95 -19.36
C ARG A 560 -17.62 -17.45 -18.16
N VAL A 561 -17.23 -16.28 -17.67
CA VAL A 561 -17.91 -15.64 -16.54
C VAL A 561 -18.26 -14.20 -16.89
N MET A 562 -19.44 -13.76 -16.46
CA MET A 562 -19.78 -12.35 -16.45
C MET A 562 -19.13 -11.66 -15.26
N VAL A 563 -18.13 -10.82 -15.52
CA VAL A 563 -17.18 -10.31 -14.53
C VAL A 563 -17.20 -8.78 -14.39
N LYS A 564 -16.70 -8.28 -13.26
CA LYS A 564 -16.56 -6.84 -13.01
C LYS A 564 -15.54 -6.24 -13.98
N HIS A 565 -15.87 -5.12 -14.63
CA HIS A 565 -14.98 -4.39 -15.55
C HIS A 565 -13.60 -4.08 -14.96
N ALA A 566 -13.51 -3.81 -13.65
CA ALA A 566 -12.23 -3.58 -12.97
C ALA A 566 -11.22 -4.74 -13.08
N ILE A 567 -11.68 -5.98 -13.33
CA ILE A 567 -10.80 -7.15 -13.53
C ILE A 567 -9.97 -7.02 -14.81
N HIS A 568 -10.44 -6.23 -15.79
CA HIS A 568 -9.67 -5.93 -17.00
C HIS A 568 -8.32 -5.26 -16.69
N TYR A 569 -8.21 -4.51 -15.60
CA TYR A 569 -6.96 -3.84 -15.20
C TYR A 569 -5.98 -4.76 -14.46
N VAL A 570 -6.34 -6.02 -14.18
CA VAL A 570 -5.41 -6.98 -13.59
C VAL A 570 -4.39 -7.35 -14.67
N PRO A 571 -3.08 -7.10 -14.45
CA PRO A 571 -2.04 -7.40 -15.41
C PRO A 571 -2.18 -8.80 -15.99
N LEU A 572 -2.41 -8.82 -17.30
CA LEU A 572 -2.54 -9.97 -18.20
C LEU A 572 -3.65 -10.96 -17.92
N PHE A 573 -4.09 -11.15 -16.69
CA PHE A 573 -5.31 -11.89 -16.39
C PHE A 573 -6.52 -11.22 -17.06
N GLY A 574 -6.62 -9.89 -16.99
CA GLY A 574 -7.63 -9.13 -17.71
C GLY A 574 -7.54 -9.30 -19.23
N TRP A 575 -6.33 -9.42 -19.77
CA TRP A 575 -6.11 -9.70 -21.19
C TRP A 575 -6.49 -11.14 -21.57
N TYR A 576 -6.10 -12.13 -20.76
CA TYR A 576 -6.42 -13.54 -20.94
C TYR A 576 -7.92 -13.78 -20.99
N ILE A 577 -8.67 -13.26 -20.00
CA ILE A 577 -10.13 -13.44 -19.96
C ILE A 577 -10.82 -12.61 -21.06
N PHE A 578 -10.27 -11.46 -21.46
CA PHE A 578 -10.75 -10.71 -22.64
C PHE A 578 -10.60 -11.54 -23.91
N GLN A 579 -9.42 -12.12 -24.15
CA GLN A 579 -9.18 -13.00 -25.30
C GLN A 579 -10.05 -14.26 -25.29
N HIS A 580 -10.39 -14.77 -24.10
CA HIS A 580 -11.29 -15.92 -23.98
C HIS A 580 -12.74 -15.54 -24.23
N GLY A 581 -13.13 -14.26 -24.21
CA GLY A 581 -14.52 -13.84 -24.44
C GLY A 581 -15.35 -13.82 -23.15
N TYR A 582 -14.74 -13.50 -22.01
CA TYR A 582 -15.49 -13.17 -20.79
C TYR A 582 -16.26 -11.86 -20.98
N ILE A 583 -17.37 -11.71 -20.26
CA ILE A 583 -18.26 -10.56 -20.41
C ILE A 583 -17.99 -9.55 -19.29
N TYR A 584 -17.48 -8.37 -19.63
CA TYR A 584 -17.21 -7.30 -18.66
C TYR A 584 -18.42 -6.40 -18.41
N VAL A 585 -18.72 -6.16 -17.12
CA VAL A 585 -19.83 -5.30 -16.69
C VAL A 585 -19.35 -4.22 -15.71
N ARG A 586 -19.76 -2.96 -15.96
CA ARG A 586 -19.54 -1.82 -15.06
C ARG A 586 -20.62 -1.82 -13.96
N ARG A 587 -20.21 -1.65 -12.69
CA ARG A 587 -21.10 -1.67 -11.51
C ARG A 587 -21.38 -0.28 -10.90
N PHE A 588 -20.63 0.74 -11.35
CA PHE A 588 -20.74 2.13 -10.88
C PHE A 588 -20.95 3.04 -12.10
N GLY A 589 -21.86 4.00 -11.99
CA GLY A 589 -22.34 4.82 -13.10
C GLY A 589 -23.50 4.17 -13.88
N GLU A 590 -23.95 4.84 -14.93
CA GLU A 590 -25.02 4.34 -15.80
C GLU A 590 -24.62 3.01 -16.47
N PHE A 591 -25.58 2.08 -16.55
CA PHE A 591 -25.38 0.81 -17.23
C PHE A 591 -25.25 1.04 -18.74
N VAL A 592 -24.04 0.88 -19.27
CA VAL A 592 -23.79 0.98 -20.72
C VAL A 592 -23.95 -0.41 -21.34
N SER A 593 -25.08 -0.65 -22.01
CA SER A 593 -25.42 -1.96 -22.59
C SER A 593 -24.58 -2.32 -23.83
N THR A 594 -24.17 -1.33 -24.64
CA THR A 594 -23.53 -1.54 -25.95
C THR A 594 -22.27 -2.43 -25.91
N PRO A 595 -21.30 -2.25 -24.99
CA PRO A 595 -20.12 -3.13 -24.91
C PRO A 595 -20.48 -4.56 -24.49
N VAL A 596 -21.48 -4.73 -23.61
CA VAL A 596 -21.95 -6.05 -23.16
C VAL A 596 -22.59 -6.79 -24.33
N ARG A 597 -23.45 -6.12 -25.10
CA ARG A 597 -24.10 -6.68 -26.30
C ARG A 597 -23.07 -7.19 -27.32
N ARG A 598 -22.02 -6.40 -27.60
CA ARG A 598 -20.95 -6.82 -28.53
C ARG A 598 -20.22 -8.08 -28.05
N GLN A 599 -19.92 -8.17 -26.76
CA GLN A 599 -19.26 -9.34 -26.19
C GLN A 599 -20.16 -10.59 -26.22
N LEU A 600 -21.47 -10.42 -25.98
CA LEU A 600 -22.45 -11.52 -26.09
C LEU A 600 -22.59 -12.00 -27.54
N HIS A 601 -22.70 -11.09 -28.52
CA HIS A 601 -22.73 -11.48 -29.94
C HIS A 601 -21.46 -12.20 -30.39
N PHE A 602 -20.29 -11.80 -29.88
CA PHE A 602 -19.04 -12.52 -30.13
C PHE A 602 -19.08 -13.94 -29.56
N LEU A 603 -19.59 -14.10 -28.33
CA LEU A 603 -19.72 -15.40 -27.67
C LEU A 603 -20.69 -16.32 -28.44
N ASP A 604 -21.84 -15.79 -28.87
CA ASP A 604 -22.85 -16.51 -29.64
C ASP A 604 -22.35 -16.98 -31.02
N GLY A 605 -21.39 -16.24 -31.60
CA GLY A 605 -20.76 -16.57 -32.87
C GLY A 605 -19.64 -17.61 -32.80
N LEU A 606 -19.30 -18.15 -31.63
CA LEU A 606 -18.27 -19.17 -31.50
C LEU A 606 -18.76 -20.55 -32.00
N PRO A 607 -17.92 -21.30 -32.75
CA PRO A 607 -18.31 -22.61 -33.27
C PRO A 607 -18.43 -23.67 -32.15
N GLU A 608 -17.60 -23.56 -31.11
CA GLU A 608 -17.60 -24.48 -29.97
C GLU A 608 -18.70 -24.14 -28.95
N PRO A 609 -19.27 -25.15 -28.24
CA PRO A 609 -20.15 -24.91 -27.10
C PRO A 609 -19.49 -24.09 -26.00
N TYR A 610 -20.26 -23.21 -25.35
CA TYR A 610 -19.79 -22.33 -24.29
C TYR A 610 -20.70 -22.38 -23.07
N TRP A 611 -20.12 -22.08 -21.90
CA TRP A 611 -20.83 -21.93 -20.64
C TRP A 611 -20.64 -20.51 -20.13
N LEU A 612 -21.71 -19.75 -19.95
CA LEU A 612 -21.65 -18.40 -19.38
C LEU A 612 -22.20 -18.39 -17.95
N LEU A 613 -21.31 -18.29 -16.96
CA LEU A 613 -21.69 -18.14 -15.56
C LEU A 613 -22.10 -16.71 -15.25
N ILE A 614 -23.28 -16.57 -14.65
CA ILE A 614 -23.83 -15.33 -14.11
C ILE A 614 -24.17 -15.58 -12.63
N PHE A 615 -23.82 -14.63 -11.77
CA PHE A 615 -24.30 -14.58 -10.39
C PHE A 615 -25.36 -13.47 -10.27
N PRO A 616 -26.67 -13.78 -10.40
CA PRO A 616 -27.74 -12.79 -10.33
C PRO A 616 -27.75 -11.91 -9.07
N GLU A 617 -27.26 -12.41 -7.93
CA GLU A 617 -27.10 -11.62 -6.70
C GLU A 617 -26.23 -10.35 -6.90
N GLY A 618 -25.32 -10.39 -7.88
CA GLY A 618 -24.42 -9.29 -8.22
C GLY A 618 -23.31 -9.06 -7.17
N THR A 619 -23.40 -9.64 -5.98
CA THR A 619 -22.38 -9.63 -4.93
C THR A 619 -22.52 -10.89 -4.08
N ARG A 620 -21.50 -11.21 -3.28
CA ARG A 620 -21.55 -12.39 -2.41
C ARG A 620 -22.48 -12.16 -1.22
N PHE A 621 -23.33 -13.15 -0.95
CA PHE A 621 -23.98 -13.32 0.34
C PHE A 621 -22.93 -13.71 1.39
N THR A 622 -22.89 -13.00 2.52
CA THR A 622 -21.97 -13.30 3.60
C THR A 622 -22.45 -12.73 4.93
N ALA A 623 -22.46 -13.56 5.98
CA ALA A 623 -22.79 -13.14 7.34
C ALA A 623 -21.88 -12.00 7.86
N LYS A 624 -20.69 -11.81 7.26
CA LYS A 624 -19.77 -10.70 7.58
C LYS A 624 -20.30 -9.32 7.14
N ARG A 625 -21.42 -9.25 6.41
CA ARG A 625 -22.02 -8.01 5.89
C ARG A 625 -23.52 -7.95 6.18
N PRO A 626 -23.94 -7.89 7.47
CA PRO A 626 -25.36 -7.95 7.85
C PRO A 626 -26.19 -6.85 7.19
N LYS A 627 -25.66 -5.61 7.08
CA LYS A 627 -26.34 -4.48 6.42
C LYS A 627 -26.73 -4.75 4.96
N LEU A 628 -25.96 -5.58 4.24
CA LEU A 628 -26.27 -5.93 2.85
C LEU A 628 -27.43 -6.91 2.76
N ILE A 629 -27.47 -7.87 3.69
CA ILE A 629 -28.55 -8.87 3.81
C ILE A 629 -29.84 -8.15 4.20
N GLU A 630 -29.77 -7.29 5.23
CA GLU A 630 -30.89 -6.47 5.68
C GLU A 630 -31.45 -5.59 4.56
N ALA A 631 -30.60 -4.90 3.80
CA ALA A 631 -31.04 -4.11 2.65
C ALA A 631 -31.72 -4.96 1.55
N SER A 632 -31.27 -6.20 1.36
CA SER A 632 -31.90 -7.14 0.42
C SER A 632 -33.27 -7.58 0.90
N GLN A 633 -33.43 -7.83 2.21
CA GLN A 633 -34.70 -8.23 2.83
C GLN A 633 -35.71 -7.08 2.84
N GLN A 634 -35.27 -5.86 3.17
CA GLN A 634 -36.09 -4.64 3.08
C GLN A 634 -36.60 -4.39 1.65
N PHE A 635 -35.78 -4.69 0.64
CA PHE A 635 -36.21 -4.62 -0.75
C PHE A 635 -37.32 -5.64 -1.07
N CYS A 636 -37.22 -6.87 -0.57
CA CYS A 636 -38.29 -7.86 -0.71
C CYS A 636 -39.60 -7.39 -0.05
N GLU A 637 -39.53 -6.89 1.19
CA GLU A 637 -40.69 -6.34 1.91
C GLU A 637 -41.37 -5.23 1.12
N LYS A 638 -40.59 -4.27 0.61
CA LYS A 638 -41.10 -3.14 -0.16
C LYS A 638 -41.81 -3.56 -1.44
N GLU A 639 -41.32 -4.60 -2.11
CA GLU A 639 -41.89 -5.13 -3.35
C GLU A 639 -42.98 -6.19 -3.10
N GLY A 640 -43.36 -6.46 -1.84
CA GLY A 640 -44.35 -7.48 -1.49
C GLY A 640 -43.90 -8.91 -1.78
N MET A 641 -42.60 -9.15 -1.85
CA MET A 641 -42.02 -10.47 -2.13
C MET A 641 -41.54 -11.16 -0.83
N PRO A 642 -41.54 -12.50 -0.76
CA PRO A 642 -41.01 -13.23 0.39
C PRO A 642 -39.55 -12.87 0.76
N LYS A 643 -39.19 -12.97 2.04
CA LYS A 643 -37.79 -12.77 2.44
C LYS A 643 -36.96 -14.00 2.06
N LEU A 644 -35.72 -13.76 1.65
CA LEU A 644 -34.72 -14.80 1.42
C LEU A 644 -33.68 -14.72 2.56
N SER A 645 -33.28 -15.87 3.09
CA SER A 645 -32.45 -15.97 4.31
C SER A 645 -31.01 -16.36 4.04
N HIS A 646 -30.75 -17.10 2.97
CA HIS A 646 -29.45 -17.71 2.62
C HIS A 646 -28.87 -17.18 1.30
N VAL A 647 -29.65 -16.40 0.55
CA VAL A 647 -29.25 -15.76 -0.72
C VAL A 647 -29.73 -14.30 -0.78
N LEU A 648 -29.05 -13.47 -1.58
CA LEU A 648 -29.52 -12.12 -1.87
C LEU A 648 -30.57 -12.12 -2.98
N THR A 649 -31.37 -11.06 -3.04
CA THR A 649 -32.40 -10.88 -4.06
C THR A 649 -31.75 -10.79 -5.46
N PRO A 650 -32.15 -11.64 -6.41
CA PRO A 650 -31.49 -11.71 -7.72
C PRO A 650 -31.83 -10.51 -8.60
N ARG A 651 -30.85 -10.10 -9.43
CA ARG A 651 -31.00 -9.03 -10.43
C ARG A 651 -31.13 -9.61 -11.83
N VAL A 652 -32.26 -9.33 -12.49
CA VAL A 652 -32.59 -9.90 -13.81
C VAL A 652 -31.73 -9.38 -14.97
N GLY A 653 -31.12 -8.20 -14.84
CA GLY A 653 -30.52 -7.48 -15.98
C GLY A 653 -29.46 -8.27 -16.76
N GLY A 654 -28.54 -8.94 -16.06
CA GLY A 654 -27.48 -9.73 -16.71
C GLY A 654 -28.03 -10.95 -17.46
N LEU A 655 -28.98 -11.67 -16.84
CA LEU A 655 -29.63 -12.84 -17.44
C LEU A 655 -30.50 -12.45 -18.63
N HIS A 656 -31.26 -11.35 -18.52
CA HIS A 656 -32.09 -10.85 -19.60
C HIS A 656 -31.25 -10.51 -20.84
N LEU A 657 -30.13 -9.80 -20.67
CA LEU A 657 -29.24 -9.49 -21.79
C LEU A 657 -28.62 -10.75 -22.42
N ALA A 658 -28.22 -11.72 -21.60
CA ALA A 658 -27.72 -12.99 -22.10
C ALA A 658 -28.80 -13.72 -22.93
N ARG A 659 -30.03 -13.83 -22.42
CA ARG A 659 -31.15 -14.47 -23.13
C ARG A 659 -31.53 -13.73 -24.42
N GLU A 660 -31.47 -12.41 -24.41
CA GLU A 660 -31.78 -11.55 -25.56
C GLU A 660 -30.75 -11.72 -26.68
N HIS A 661 -29.46 -11.79 -26.36
CA HIS A 661 -28.38 -11.72 -27.36
C HIS A 661 -27.71 -13.05 -27.69
N LEU A 662 -27.87 -14.09 -26.87
CA LEU A 662 -27.35 -15.43 -27.14
C LEU A 662 -28.45 -16.29 -27.76
N LYS A 663 -28.53 -16.29 -29.10
CA LYS A 663 -29.59 -16.99 -29.84
C LYS A 663 -29.33 -18.48 -29.99
N SER A 664 -28.07 -18.90 -29.85
CA SER A 664 -27.65 -20.31 -29.95
C SER A 664 -27.72 -21.09 -28.64
N LEU A 665 -28.30 -20.53 -27.57
CA LEU A 665 -28.42 -21.21 -26.28
C LEU A 665 -29.31 -22.44 -26.36
N ASP A 666 -28.84 -23.54 -25.79
CA ASP A 666 -29.59 -24.80 -25.66
C ASP A 666 -30.37 -24.84 -24.32
N ALA A 667 -29.74 -24.37 -23.24
CA ALA A 667 -30.28 -24.50 -21.88
C ALA A 667 -29.82 -23.39 -20.90
N VAL A 668 -30.53 -23.29 -19.78
CA VAL A 668 -30.11 -22.57 -18.57
C VAL A 668 -29.97 -23.58 -17.43
N TYR A 669 -28.80 -23.63 -16.82
CA TYR A 669 -28.55 -24.46 -15.63
C TYR A 669 -28.69 -23.62 -14.37
N ASP A 670 -29.51 -24.11 -13.44
CA ASP A 670 -29.70 -23.54 -12.13
C ASP A 670 -28.94 -24.38 -11.09
N VAL A 671 -27.86 -23.83 -10.53
CA VAL A 671 -26.94 -24.58 -9.66
C VAL A 671 -26.92 -24.01 -8.24
N THR A 672 -27.18 -24.85 -7.24
CA THR A 672 -27.14 -24.47 -5.82
C THR A 672 -25.96 -25.16 -5.15
N ILE A 673 -25.06 -24.38 -4.55
CA ILE A 673 -23.84 -24.85 -3.90
C ILE A 673 -24.00 -24.75 -2.39
N GLY A 674 -23.80 -25.87 -1.70
CA GLY A 674 -23.73 -25.98 -0.23
C GLY A 674 -22.33 -26.42 0.20
N TYR A 675 -21.74 -25.70 1.16
CA TYR A 675 -20.41 -25.99 1.69
C TYR A 675 -20.53 -26.61 3.08
N GLY A 676 -19.98 -27.80 3.31
CA GLY A 676 -20.03 -28.46 4.61
C GLY A 676 -19.41 -27.63 5.74
N GLN A 677 -18.46 -26.75 5.42
CA GLN A 677 -17.87 -25.81 6.37
C GLN A 677 -18.89 -24.82 6.96
N THR A 678 -20.01 -24.54 6.29
CA THR A 678 -21.06 -23.66 6.83
C THR A 678 -21.82 -24.30 7.97
N ARG A 679 -21.62 -25.59 8.25
CA ARG A 679 -22.27 -26.33 9.35
C ARG A 679 -21.34 -26.59 10.54
N LEU A 680 -20.10 -26.09 10.49
CA LEU A 680 -19.17 -26.26 11.59
C LEU A 680 -19.58 -25.39 12.80
N PRO A 681 -19.38 -25.88 14.05
CA PRO A 681 -19.72 -25.13 15.26
C PRO A 681 -19.09 -23.72 15.26
N GLY A 682 -19.88 -22.70 15.61
CA GLY A 682 -19.45 -21.29 15.63
C GLY A 682 -19.27 -20.64 14.26
N ARG A 683 -19.65 -21.33 13.17
CA ARG A 683 -19.50 -20.87 11.78
C ARG A 683 -20.73 -21.08 10.91
N THR A 684 -21.89 -21.26 11.53
CA THR A 684 -23.17 -21.47 10.84
C THR A 684 -23.40 -20.39 9.77
N GLY A 685 -23.62 -20.81 8.53
CA GLY A 685 -23.87 -19.91 7.39
C GLY A 685 -22.64 -19.17 6.82
N ILE A 686 -21.41 -19.51 7.24
CA ILE A 686 -20.19 -18.85 6.74
C ILE A 686 -19.45 -19.76 5.76
N ALA A 687 -19.64 -19.52 4.46
CA ALA A 687 -18.95 -20.25 3.40
C ALA A 687 -17.42 -20.03 3.42
N PRO A 688 -16.62 -21.04 3.02
CA PRO A 688 -15.16 -20.96 3.07
C PRO A 688 -14.60 -20.00 2.02
N GLY A 689 -13.46 -19.37 2.30
CA GLY A 689 -12.65 -18.72 1.26
C GLY A 689 -11.81 -19.72 0.47
N MET A 690 -11.20 -19.31 -0.66
CA MET A 690 -10.30 -20.18 -1.46
C MET A 690 -9.22 -20.88 -0.62
N PHE A 691 -8.43 -20.17 0.18
CA PHE A 691 -7.43 -20.80 1.06
C PHE A 691 -8.01 -21.82 2.04
N GLU A 692 -9.14 -21.49 2.64
CA GLU A 692 -9.77 -22.38 3.60
C GLU A 692 -10.34 -23.63 2.92
N TYR A 693 -10.90 -23.46 1.73
CA TYR A 693 -11.43 -24.56 0.95
C TYR A 693 -10.32 -25.53 0.51
N VAL A 694 -9.13 -25.03 0.16
CA VAL A 694 -7.99 -25.87 -0.25
C VAL A 694 -7.21 -26.43 0.95
N CYS A 695 -6.93 -25.61 1.97
CA CYS A 695 -6.00 -25.97 3.05
C CYS A 695 -6.69 -26.25 4.39
N GLY A 696 -7.99 -25.95 4.54
CA GLY A 696 -8.72 -26.12 5.80
C GLY A 696 -8.87 -27.60 6.16
N ALA A 697 -8.81 -27.92 7.45
CA ALA A 697 -8.73 -29.31 7.94
C ALA A 697 -10.11 -30.00 8.14
N GLN A 698 -11.20 -29.24 8.18
CA GLN A 698 -12.54 -29.73 8.57
C GLN A 698 -13.61 -29.33 7.54
N GLY A 699 -14.71 -30.10 7.48
CA GLY A 699 -15.91 -29.75 6.72
C GLY A 699 -15.75 -29.76 5.20
N ARG A 700 -14.81 -30.55 4.64
CA ARG A 700 -14.48 -30.62 3.20
C ARG A 700 -15.55 -31.28 2.31
N ARG A 701 -16.82 -31.19 2.68
CA ARG A 701 -17.94 -31.70 1.88
C ARG A 701 -18.49 -30.58 1.01
N LEU A 702 -18.66 -30.83 -0.29
CA LEU A 702 -19.24 -29.91 -1.25
C LEU A 702 -20.48 -30.56 -1.85
N CYS A 703 -21.66 -30.01 -1.55
CA CYS A 703 -22.92 -30.47 -2.11
C CYS A 703 -23.35 -29.53 -3.24
N VAL A 704 -23.70 -30.07 -4.39
CA VAL A 704 -24.07 -29.29 -5.57
C VAL A 704 -25.36 -29.84 -6.19
N HIS A 705 -26.44 -29.07 -6.08
CA HIS A 705 -27.72 -29.39 -6.71
C HIS A 705 -27.84 -28.70 -8.06
N ILE A 706 -28.17 -29.47 -9.10
CA ILE A 706 -28.23 -29.01 -10.48
C ILE A 706 -29.66 -29.19 -10.99
N LYS A 707 -30.20 -28.17 -11.66
CA LYS A 707 -31.45 -28.27 -12.41
C LYS A 707 -31.26 -27.70 -13.81
N ARG A 708 -31.68 -28.44 -14.83
CA ARG A 708 -31.56 -28.03 -16.24
C ARG A 708 -32.90 -27.55 -16.77
N PHE A 709 -32.91 -26.37 -17.39
CA PHE A 709 -34.07 -25.85 -18.11
C PHE A 709 -33.74 -25.70 -19.60
N PRO A 710 -34.45 -26.37 -20.52
CA PRO A 710 -34.38 -26.05 -21.94
C PRO A 710 -34.63 -24.55 -22.18
N VAL A 711 -33.92 -23.95 -23.13
CA VAL A 711 -34.03 -22.51 -23.41
C VAL A 711 -35.47 -22.08 -23.77
N SER A 712 -36.28 -23.00 -24.30
CA SER A 712 -37.69 -22.82 -24.64
C SER A 712 -38.58 -22.62 -23.42
N GLU A 713 -38.20 -23.15 -22.26
CA GLU A 713 -38.93 -23.02 -21.00
C GLU A 713 -38.57 -21.75 -20.22
N VAL A 714 -37.50 -21.05 -20.63
CA VAL A 714 -37.03 -19.84 -19.96
C VAL A 714 -37.68 -18.60 -20.59
N PRO A 715 -38.42 -17.78 -19.82
CA PRO A 715 -39.12 -16.62 -20.35
C PRO A 715 -38.20 -15.62 -21.07
N THR A 716 -38.69 -15.06 -22.18
CA THR A 716 -37.96 -14.02 -22.93
C THR A 716 -38.31 -12.61 -22.44
N ASP A 717 -39.58 -12.39 -22.07
CA ASP A 717 -40.03 -11.11 -21.51
C ASP A 717 -39.32 -10.80 -20.19
N LYS A 718 -38.95 -9.53 -20.00
CA LYS A 718 -38.13 -9.10 -18.86
C LYS A 718 -38.85 -9.23 -17.52
N GLN A 719 -40.16 -8.97 -17.47
CA GLN A 719 -40.93 -9.08 -16.23
C GLN A 719 -41.20 -10.55 -15.89
N ALA A 720 -41.61 -11.34 -16.87
CA ALA A 720 -41.78 -12.79 -16.69
C ALA A 720 -40.45 -13.47 -16.27
N LEU A 721 -39.33 -13.06 -16.86
CA LEU A 721 -38.00 -13.54 -16.50
C LEU A 721 -37.58 -13.09 -15.08
N LYS A 722 -37.96 -11.87 -14.65
CA LYS A 722 -37.73 -11.39 -13.27
C LYS A 722 -38.48 -12.29 -12.28
N ALA A 723 -39.75 -12.59 -12.54
CA ALA A 723 -40.56 -13.45 -11.69
C ALA A 723 -40.02 -14.90 -11.65
N TRP A 724 -39.70 -15.47 -12.81
CA TRP A 724 -39.11 -16.81 -12.91
C TRP A 724 -37.78 -16.91 -12.16
N LEU A 725 -36.88 -15.94 -12.36
CA LEU A 725 -35.58 -15.90 -11.67
C LEU A 725 -35.75 -15.79 -10.16
N TYR A 726 -36.72 -15.00 -9.70
CA TYR A 726 -37.02 -14.88 -8.29
C TYR A 726 -37.55 -16.20 -7.70
N GLN A 727 -38.47 -16.90 -8.39
CA GLN A 727 -38.93 -18.23 -8.00
C GLN A 727 -37.80 -19.25 -7.91
N ARG A 728 -36.83 -19.21 -8.83
CA ARG A 728 -35.63 -20.06 -8.74
C ARG A 728 -34.82 -19.75 -7.48
N TYR A 729 -34.66 -18.48 -7.12
CA TYR A 729 -33.96 -18.09 -5.89
C TYR A 729 -34.71 -18.44 -4.60
N GLN A 730 -36.04 -18.47 -4.62
CA GLN A 730 -36.83 -19.03 -3.50
C GLN A 730 -36.54 -20.53 -3.31
N GLU A 731 -36.46 -21.27 -4.41
CA GLU A 731 -36.10 -22.69 -4.36
C GLU A 731 -34.66 -22.89 -3.85
N LYS A 732 -33.70 -22.06 -4.28
CA LYS A 732 -32.34 -22.07 -3.72
C LYS A 732 -32.32 -21.83 -2.22
N ASP A 733 -33.10 -20.86 -1.75
CA ASP A 733 -33.19 -20.51 -0.34
C ASP A 733 -33.75 -21.69 0.48
N ARG A 734 -34.77 -22.37 -0.04
CA ARG A 734 -35.34 -23.59 0.54
C ARG A 734 -34.33 -24.73 0.58
N LEU A 735 -33.61 -24.97 -0.52
CA LEU A 735 -32.56 -25.99 -0.60
C LEU A 735 -31.43 -25.74 0.40
N LEU A 736 -30.99 -24.48 0.54
CA LEU A 736 -29.95 -24.10 1.49
C LEU A 736 -30.43 -24.22 2.94
N THR A 737 -31.70 -23.90 3.22
CA THR A 737 -32.31 -24.14 4.55
C THR A 737 -32.25 -25.62 4.91
N GLN A 738 -32.71 -26.50 4.00
CA GLN A 738 -32.65 -27.94 4.19
C GLN A 738 -31.20 -28.44 4.34
N PHE A 739 -30.25 -27.89 3.59
CA PHE A 739 -28.85 -28.24 3.69
C PHE A 739 -28.23 -27.82 5.03
N GLU A 740 -28.59 -26.66 5.58
CA GLU A 740 -28.11 -26.24 6.91
C GLU A 740 -28.56 -27.23 7.99
N GLU A 741 -29.82 -27.68 7.93
CA GLU A 741 -30.39 -28.65 8.86
C GLU A 741 -29.78 -30.05 8.70
N THR A 742 -29.84 -30.60 7.48
CA THR A 742 -29.56 -32.02 7.22
C THR A 742 -28.13 -32.28 6.73
N GLY A 743 -27.51 -31.32 6.04
CA GLY A 743 -26.23 -31.48 5.37
C GLY A 743 -26.30 -31.98 3.94
N GLU A 744 -27.50 -32.20 3.41
CA GLU A 744 -27.72 -32.78 2.09
C GLU A 744 -28.83 -32.02 1.34
N PHE A 745 -28.78 -32.07 0.01
CA PHE A 745 -29.87 -31.62 -0.84
C PHE A 745 -30.81 -32.81 -1.16
N PRO A 746 -32.06 -32.57 -1.59
CA PRO A 746 -32.91 -33.63 -2.14
C PRO A 746 -32.32 -34.21 -3.44
N ASP A 747 -32.79 -35.40 -3.83
CA ASP A 747 -32.47 -36.07 -5.10
C ASP A 747 -30.97 -36.35 -5.30
N VAL A 748 -30.37 -37.09 -4.36
CA VAL A 748 -28.96 -37.49 -4.42
C VAL A 748 -28.73 -38.41 -5.63
N VAL A 749 -27.83 -38.00 -6.53
CA VAL A 749 -27.42 -38.84 -7.67
C VAL A 749 -26.05 -39.47 -7.43
N SER A 750 -25.13 -38.71 -6.85
CA SER A 750 -23.77 -39.17 -6.56
C SER A 750 -23.34 -38.61 -5.21
N ALA A 751 -23.30 -39.45 -4.18
CA ALA A 751 -22.93 -39.02 -2.83
C ALA A 751 -21.42 -38.74 -2.70
N ASP A 752 -20.59 -39.50 -3.43
CA ASP A 752 -19.13 -39.41 -3.45
C ASP A 752 -18.63 -39.38 -4.90
N GLU A 753 -18.93 -38.29 -5.60
CA GLU A 753 -18.47 -38.08 -6.97
C GLU A 753 -16.93 -38.02 -6.99
N PRO A 754 -16.27 -38.83 -7.83
CA PRO A 754 -14.82 -38.81 -7.92
C PRO A 754 -14.30 -37.44 -8.37
N THR A 755 -13.17 -37.04 -7.80
CA THR A 755 -12.43 -35.87 -8.27
C THR A 755 -11.91 -36.12 -9.68
N LEU A 756 -11.68 -35.06 -10.45
CA LEU A 756 -11.13 -35.20 -11.79
C LEU A 756 -9.75 -35.86 -11.80
N SER A 757 -9.49 -36.74 -12.77
CA SER A 757 -8.22 -37.46 -12.88
C SER A 757 -7.02 -36.52 -12.84
N ILE A 758 -6.07 -36.79 -11.93
CA ILE A 758 -4.80 -36.07 -11.84
C ILE A 758 -4.05 -36.15 -13.16
N ALA A 759 -4.13 -37.26 -13.91
CA ALA A 759 -3.48 -37.40 -15.20
C ALA A 759 -4.00 -36.39 -16.26
N LYS A 760 -5.26 -35.92 -16.12
CA LYS A 760 -5.85 -34.92 -17.00
C LYS A 760 -5.38 -33.50 -16.66
N THR A 761 -5.11 -33.21 -15.38
CA THR A 761 -4.79 -31.85 -14.92
C THR A 761 -3.29 -31.62 -14.68
N LEU A 762 -2.54 -32.66 -14.32
CA LEU A 762 -1.14 -32.59 -13.92
C LEU A 762 -0.18 -32.22 -15.05
N PRO A 763 -0.23 -32.77 -16.28
CA PRO A 763 0.71 -32.40 -17.34
C PRO A 763 0.63 -30.93 -17.71
N SER A 764 -0.59 -30.41 -17.88
CA SER A 764 -0.83 -28.98 -18.09
C SER A 764 -0.36 -28.17 -16.88
N THR A 765 -0.58 -28.65 -15.65
CA THR A 765 -0.13 -27.94 -14.45
C THR A 765 1.39 -27.93 -14.30
N ILE A 766 2.10 -29.02 -14.60
CA ILE A 766 3.57 -29.08 -14.60
C ILE A 766 4.13 -28.13 -15.64
N PHE A 767 3.58 -28.14 -16.87
CA PHE A 767 3.99 -27.21 -17.91
C PHE A 767 3.76 -25.75 -17.50
N PHE A 768 2.59 -25.48 -16.90
CA PHE A 768 2.22 -24.19 -16.33
C PHE A 768 3.28 -23.79 -15.27
N VAL A 769 3.48 -24.58 -14.22
CA VAL A 769 4.43 -24.31 -13.13
C VAL A 769 5.88 -24.18 -13.63
N ALA A 770 6.31 -25.00 -14.60
CA ALA A 770 7.64 -24.90 -15.21
C ALA A 770 7.83 -23.58 -15.97
N ALA A 771 6.83 -23.14 -16.74
CA ALA A 771 6.85 -21.85 -17.41
C ALA A 771 6.86 -20.66 -16.42
N LEU A 772 6.25 -20.81 -15.24
CA LEU A 772 6.33 -19.85 -14.13
C LEU A 772 7.73 -19.75 -13.54
N ALA A 773 8.42 -20.88 -13.44
CA ALA A 773 9.72 -20.98 -12.82
C ALA A 773 10.85 -20.60 -13.80
N ALA A 774 10.63 -20.67 -15.11
CA ALA A 774 11.62 -20.38 -16.14
C ALA A 774 12.33 -19.00 -16.02
N PRO A 775 11.67 -17.88 -15.64
CA PRO A 775 12.34 -16.61 -15.36
C PRO A 775 13.34 -16.66 -14.19
N LEU A 776 13.20 -17.62 -13.28
CA LEU A 776 14.14 -17.82 -12.17
C LEU A 776 15.46 -18.42 -12.65
N PHE A 777 15.39 -19.23 -13.72
CA PHE A 777 16.53 -20.00 -14.22
C PHE A 777 17.19 -19.40 -15.48
N SER A 778 16.52 -18.50 -16.20
CA SER A 778 17.06 -17.90 -17.43
C SER A 778 16.93 -16.38 -17.42
N THR A 779 18.07 -15.68 -17.48
CA THR A 779 18.14 -14.22 -17.57
C THR A 779 17.44 -13.69 -18.82
N LYS A 780 17.54 -14.39 -19.96
CA LYS A 780 16.83 -14.00 -21.20
C LYS A 780 15.32 -14.07 -21.01
N VAL A 781 14.81 -15.17 -20.44
CA VAL A 781 13.39 -15.35 -20.13
C VAL A 781 12.94 -14.31 -19.10
N ARG A 782 13.74 -14.04 -18.07
CA ARG A 782 13.48 -13.01 -17.05
C ARG A 782 13.35 -11.61 -17.65
N THR A 783 14.28 -11.21 -18.53
CA THR A 783 14.23 -9.91 -19.18
C THR A 783 13.01 -9.79 -20.09
N THR A 784 12.73 -10.78 -20.94
CA THR A 784 11.53 -10.80 -21.79
C THR A 784 10.25 -10.73 -20.95
N TYR A 785 10.21 -11.47 -19.84
CA TYR A 785 9.12 -11.47 -18.89
C TYR A 785 8.88 -10.08 -18.26
N LEU A 786 9.93 -9.44 -17.76
CA LEU A 786 9.88 -8.11 -17.17
C LEU A 786 9.51 -7.03 -18.19
N CYS A 787 10.03 -7.10 -19.42
CA CYS A 787 9.65 -6.20 -20.52
C CYS A 787 8.16 -6.35 -20.90
N THR A 788 7.61 -7.56 -20.82
CA THR A 788 6.18 -7.80 -21.07
C THR A 788 5.31 -7.17 -19.97
N ILE A 789 5.74 -7.23 -18.70
CA ILE A 789 5.07 -6.53 -17.60
C ILE A 789 5.16 -5.01 -17.79
N ALA A 790 6.36 -4.50 -18.10
CA ALA A 790 6.61 -3.06 -18.26
C ALA A 790 5.82 -2.44 -19.44
N SER A 791 5.55 -3.22 -20.49
CA SER A 791 4.75 -2.79 -21.65
C SER A 791 3.24 -2.97 -21.48
N PHE A 792 2.75 -3.59 -20.40
CA PHE A 792 1.32 -3.79 -20.14
C PHE A 792 0.49 -2.48 -20.11
N PRO A 793 0.98 -1.35 -19.56
CA PRO A 793 0.25 -0.08 -19.64
C PRO A 793 0.01 0.39 -21.08
N LEU A 794 0.94 0.13 -22.00
CA LEU A 794 0.80 0.47 -23.41
C LEU A 794 -0.31 -0.36 -24.09
N LEU A 795 -0.46 -1.63 -23.70
CA LEU A 795 -1.56 -2.50 -24.16
C LEU A 795 -2.93 -1.98 -23.69
N ILE A 796 -3.04 -1.53 -22.44
CA ILE A 796 -4.28 -0.90 -21.93
C ILE A 796 -4.58 0.38 -22.71
N GLY A 797 -3.56 1.20 -22.96
CA GLY A 797 -3.68 2.39 -23.81
C GLY A 797 -4.18 2.05 -25.21
N TRP A 798 -3.60 1.03 -25.85
CA TRP A 798 -4.03 0.55 -27.16
C TRP A 798 -5.48 0.04 -27.18
N LEU A 799 -5.91 -0.68 -26.15
CA LEU A 799 -7.29 -1.16 -26.02
C LEU A 799 -8.30 -0.03 -25.83
N HIS A 800 -7.94 1.01 -25.08
CA HIS A 800 -8.76 2.23 -24.98
C HIS A 800 -8.86 2.95 -26.33
N LEU A 801 -7.74 3.10 -27.05
CA LEU A 801 -7.72 3.71 -28.39
C LEU A 801 -8.59 2.95 -29.39
N ARG A 802 -8.63 1.61 -29.31
CA ARG A 802 -9.45 0.75 -30.17
C ARG A 802 -10.92 0.63 -29.72
N LYS A 803 -11.32 1.28 -28.61
CA LYS A 803 -12.66 1.18 -28.01
C LYS A 803 -13.09 -0.27 -27.74
N CYS A 804 -12.13 -1.13 -27.42
CA CYS A 804 -12.38 -2.52 -27.08
C CYS A 804 -12.85 -2.68 -25.62
N VAL A 805 -12.62 -1.68 -24.76
CA VAL A 805 -12.90 -1.71 -23.30
C VAL A 805 -13.35 -0.36 -22.75
#